data_AF-A0A8S4A146-F1
#
_entry.id   AF-A0A8S4A146-F1
#
_cell.length_a   1.000
_cell.length_b   1.000
_cell.length_c   1.000
_cell.angle_alpha   90.00
_cell.angle_beta   90.00
_cell.angle_gamma   90.00
#
_symmetry.space_group_name_H-M   'P 1'
#
loop_
_entity.id
_entity.type
_entity.pdbx_description
1 polymer ?
#
loop_
_entity_poly.entity_id
_entity_poly.type
_entity_poly.pdbx_seq_one_letter_code
_entity_poly.pdbx_strand_id
1 'polypeptide(L)'
;MASCTKSRGCFQSIVVFILGLYCGHEMWNRVRPSVDTNYRTCQTASFNKPEFIRKRLASPGIRTEPPGKDISNTYEVASTEDDTEDNFLFVGIMTARKFLESRAFASSQTWVPRVPGKVYYFLGEGENYTGPLNVIQLKGVKENDYPPQKKSFAMVEYMSQHFAKHYKWLIRADDDVYMKVDELVKFLKSVNDSYPRYIGQPGFGKAVEAGKLGLAGAFCMGGPGVIMTPKVVMGVAPGLKDCLGLTVTGHEDTELGRCITINTGVQCTTAFEMKELFYQNYAELDMPNSSFKKNLGKDEIRAVTLHPVKEGPYVFRVDNFFNNLTLYKMTTKKKSLLAELNELDRLIKVTTTSSLKQRLADSSQPIEDNYQMDTRIFTEAAFRRGGHAVNLENIRRLPKEKSVYQGPDKSWEFIRYKRMFSTTFETGKLEFPLEYKRRAQLHSEMTSYIKTLPENVRYSLTFVNETYHRLSTSKGVETLLFLKKWVKNNKYVQPYYLRKPLLEKLIDFREADEQDEEMGSNGKTIYMLMPLYQRSAIYRRFLEMYATTVGGYNGKVELRVVMFTDDRGEHKLMSAMTYSLLGKHPQLDIRITYLDEPFNRGKGLMTAMSDLPYNSLLLFMDVDMEFSSMFLHRVSKYTVMGKSTFFPIYFVHFNPESICYRQDDCDSLLESRRDEVGLWRSFSYGIGAVYKKDLIR
;
A
#
# COMPACT_ATOMS: atom_id res chain seq x y z
N MET A 1 36.68 -42.39 54.26
CA MET A 1 35.62 -43.27 53.73
C MET A 1 34.86 -42.52 52.66
N ALA A 2 34.42 -43.17 51.57
CA ALA A 2 33.63 -42.54 50.52
C ALA A 2 32.62 -43.52 49.91
N SER A 3 31.35 -43.11 49.83
CA SER A 3 30.25 -43.76 49.11
C SER A 3 29.19 -42.67 48.87
N CYS A 4 28.74 -42.29 47.67
CA CYS A 4 28.34 -43.01 46.44
C CYS A 4 26.85 -43.37 46.39
N THR A 5 26.04 -42.43 45.88
CA THR A 5 24.73 -42.60 45.20
C THR A 5 24.31 -41.24 44.62
N LYS A 6 23.64 -41.09 43.48
CA LYS A 6 23.42 -41.98 42.30
C LYS A 6 22.90 -41.09 41.15
N SER A 7 23.31 -41.30 39.90
CA SER A 7 22.86 -40.47 38.77
C SER A 7 21.65 -41.05 38.03
N ARG A 8 20.69 -40.18 37.65
CA ARG A 8 19.65 -40.42 36.64
C ARG A 8 19.30 -39.07 35.98
N GLY A 9 19.36 -39.00 34.65
CA GLY A 9 19.00 -37.80 33.88
C GLY A 9 19.53 -37.78 32.45
N CYS A 10 20.82 -38.04 32.25
CA CYS A 10 21.46 -37.83 30.93
C CYS A 10 21.19 -38.93 29.87
N PHE A 11 20.69 -40.10 30.27
CA PHE A 11 20.63 -41.28 29.40
C PHE A 11 19.40 -41.39 28.47
N GLN A 12 18.31 -40.66 28.74
CA GLN A 12 17.10 -40.75 27.88
C GLN A 12 17.22 -39.90 26.60
N SER A 13 17.83 -38.71 26.67
CA SER A 13 17.90 -37.78 25.52
C SER A 13 18.74 -38.33 24.35
N ILE A 14 19.80 -39.09 24.65
CA ILE A 14 20.73 -39.62 23.64
C ILE A 14 20.08 -40.76 22.84
N VAL A 15 19.32 -41.65 23.49
CA VAL A 15 18.65 -42.78 22.84
C VAL A 15 17.59 -42.32 21.84
N VAL A 16 16.83 -41.27 22.17
CA VAL A 16 15.83 -40.68 21.26
C VAL A 16 16.48 -40.09 20.01
N PHE A 17 17.64 -39.42 20.15
CA PHE A 17 18.36 -38.83 19.01
C PHE A 17 18.90 -39.89 18.03
N ILE A 18 19.44 -40.99 18.55
CA ILE A 18 19.98 -42.09 17.73
C ILE A 18 18.86 -42.82 16.97
N LEU A 19 17.72 -43.07 17.63
CA LEU A 19 16.54 -43.66 16.97
C LEU A 19 15.97 -42.75 15.87
N GLY A 20 15.92 -41.44 16.10
CA GLY A 20 15.47 -40.47 15.09
C GLY A 20 16.33 -40.50 13.80
N LEU A 21 17.65 -40.57 13.94
CA LEU A 21 18.57 -40.69 12.81
C LEU A 21 18.40 -42.01 12.05
N TYR A 22 18.20 -43.13 12.75
CA TYR A 22 18.03 -44.44 12.11
C TYR A 22 16.73 -44.54 11.30
N CYS A 23 15.61 -44.03 11.85
CA CYS A 23 14.33 -43.95 11.13
C CYS A 23 14.39 -42.99 9.92
N GLY A 24 15.15 -41.89 10.01
CA GLY A 24 15.39 -41.00 8.88
C GLY A 24 16.15 -41.68 7.73
N HIS A 25 17.14 -42.53 8.05
CA HIS A 25 17.93 -43.24 7.06
C HIS A 25 17.14 -44.36 6.35
N GLU A 26 16.31 -45.12 7.08
CA GLU A 26 15.40 -46.12 6.49
C GLU A 26 14.39 -45.48 5.52
N MET A 27 13.79 -44.34 5.88
CA MET A 27 12.84 -43.66 4.98
C MET A 27 13.50 -43.08 3.72
N TRP A 28 14.75 -42.60 3.81
CA TRP A 28 15.49 -42.10 2.65
C TRP A 28 15.78 -43.20 1.61
N ASN A 29 15.98 -44.44 2.05
CA ASN A 29 16.30 -45.57 1.16
C ASN A 29 15.08 -46.16 0.43
N ARG A 30 13.84 -45.78 0.80
CA ARG A 30 12.60 -46.37 0.24
C ARG A 30 11.92 -45.57 -0.89
N VAL A 31 12.44 -44.38 -1.26
CA VAL A 31 11.82 -43.54 -2.32
C VAL A 31 12.86 -43.10 -3.36
N ARG A 32 12.99 -43.88 -4.44
CA ARG A 32 13.62 -43.47 -5.69
C ARG A 32 12.66 -43.70 -6.88
N PRO A 33 12.35 -42.66 -7.67
CA PRO A 33 12.13 -42.80 -9.10
C PRO A 33 13.47 -43.02 -9.83
N SER A 34 13.45 -43.71 -10.96
CA SER A 34 14.64 -44.08 -11.74
C SER A 34 15.19 -42.93 -12.60
N VAL A 35 16.52 -42.81 -12.64
CA VAL A 35 17.24 -42.15 -13.75
C VAL A 35 17.93 -43.27 -14.54
N ASP A 36 17.66 -43.36 -15.84
CA ASP A 36 18.29 -44.34 -16.73
C ASP A 36 19.74 -43.94 -17.02
N THR A 37 20.62 -44.94 -17.15
CA THR A 37 22.08 -44.76 -17.18
C THR A 37 22.66 -45.34 -18.47
N ASN A 38 22.79 -44.51 -19.50
CA ASN A 38 23.44 -44.91 -20.75
C ASN A 38 24.59 -43.98 -21.19
N TYR A 39 25.78 -44.56 -21.12
CA TYR A 39 27.02 -44.26 -21.85
C TYR A 39 27.96 -43.10 -21.45
N ARG A 40 29.23 -43.32 -21.85
CA ARG A 40 30.45 -42.62 -21.43
C ARG A 40 31.17 -41.98 -22.62
N THR A 41 31.94 -40.93 -22.30
CA THR A 41 33.21 -40.46 -22.92
C THR A 41 33.70 -41.08 -24.24
N CYS A 42 34.14 -40.23 -25.18
CA CYS A 42 35.41 -40.44 -25.90
C CYS A 42 36.05 -39.10 -26.34
N GLN A 43 37.31 -39.14 -26.80
CA GLN A 43 38.11 -37.98 -27.19
C GLN A 43 38.45 -37.94 -28.70
N THR A 44 38.74 -36.75 -29.21
CA THR A 44 39.69 -36.42 -30.32
C THR A 44 39.73 -37.26 -31.62
N ALA A 45 39.19 -36.69 -32.70
CA ALA A 45 39.76 -36.66 -34.05
C ALA A 45 39.16 -35.42 -34.77
N SER A 46 39.85 -34.51 -35.48
CA SER A 46 41.07 -34.48 -36.32
C SER A 46 40.77 -34.54 -37.84
N PHE A 47 40.85 -33.35 -38.46
CA PHE A 47 41.04 -33.04 -39.90
C PHE A 47 40.16 -33.69 -40.99
N ASN A 48 39.49 -32.83 -41.78
CA ASN A 48 39.87 -32.61 -43.18
C ASN A 48 39.39 -31.24 -43.74
N LYS A 49 40.06 -30.78 -44.81
CA LYS A 49 39.93 -29.52 -45.60
C LYS A 49 40.34 -29.86 -47.08
N PRO A 50 40.47 -28.95 -48.08
CA PRO A 50 40.22 -27.49 -48.21
C PRO A 50 39.20 -27.20 -49.37
N GLU A 51 39.13 -26.11 -50.17
CA GLU A 51 39.60 -24.70 -50.19
C GLU A 51 38.53 -23.83 -50.95
N PHE A 52 38.94 -22.75 -51.64
CA PHE A 52 38.22 -21.86 -52.57
C PHE A 52 37.18 -20.91 -51.94
N ILE A 53 37.12 -19.59 -52.19
CA ILE A 53 37.96 -18.54 -52.85
C ILE A 53 37.70 -17.25 -52.02
N ARG A 54 38.61 -16.38 -51.56
CA ARG A 54 39.88 -15.77 -52.04
C ARG A 54 39.73 -14.48 -52.88
N LYS A 55 39.62 -13.32 -52.21
CA LYS A 55 40.28 -11.98 -52.44
C LYS A 55 39.43 -10.89 -51.74
N ARG A 56 39.90 -9.83 -51.04
CA ARG A 56 41.20 -9.15 -50.84
C ARG A 56 41.62 -8.13 -51.94
N LEU A 57 41.33 -6.85 -51.69
CA LEU A 57 41.95 -5.56 -52.10
C LEU A 57 41.38 -4.50 -51.11
N ALA A 58 42.05 -3.49 -50.51
CA ALA A 58 43.29 -2.73 -50.74
C ALA A 58 43.11 -1.57 -51.78
N SER A 59 43.40 -0.27 -51.53
CA SER A 59 43.93 0.45 -50.33
C SER A 59 43.35 1.90 -50.15
N PRO A 60 44.07 3.07 -49.94
CA PRO A 60 43.64 4.04 -48.90
C PRO A 60 43.61 5.57 -49.26
N GLY A 61 43.21 6.42 -48.29
CA GLY A 61 43.42 7.89 -48.28
C GLY A 61 42.14 8.75 -48.45
N ILE A 62 42.06 10.04 -48.10
CA ILE A 62 43.01 11.00 -47.48
C ILE A 62 42.22 12.15 -46.75
N ARG A 63 42.89 12.97 -45.93
CA ARG A 63 42.46 14.25 -45.24
C ARG A 63 41.52 15.18 -46.07
N THR A 64 40.76 16.16 -45.54
CA THR A 64 40.98 17.17 -44.46
C THR A 64 39.68 17.66 -43.76
N GLU A 65 39.81 18.55 -42.76
CA GLU A 65 38.75 19.27 -42.03
C GLU A 65 38.33 20.64 -42.69
N PRO A 66 37.39 21.48 -42.15
CA PRO A 66 36.36 22.20 -42.93
C PRO A 66 36.60 23.74 -43.09
N PRO A 67 35.71 24.52 -43.75
CA PRO A 67 34.52 25.13 -43.06
C PRO A 67 33.28 25.51 -43.93
N GLY A 68 32.13 25.79 -43.29
CA GLY A 68 31.28 26.97 -43.65
C GLY A 68 29.87 26.81 -44.25
N LYS A 69 28.85 27.21 -43.46
CA LYS A 69 27.57 27.90 -43.78
C LYS A 69 26.56 27.44 -44.86
N ASP A 70 25.29 27.41 -44.41
CA ASP A 70 24.03 27.90 -45.02
C ASP A 70 23.75 27.70 -46.53
N ILE A 71 22.72 26.91 -46.86
CA ILE A 71 21.43 27.37 -47.45
C ILE A 71 20.45 26.18 -47.63
N SER A 72 19.16 26.46 -47.56
CA SER A 72 18.06 25.49 -47.73
C SER A 72 17.77 25.11 -49.18
N ASN A 73 17.50 23.82 -49.46
CA ASN A 73 16.16 23.40 -49.90
C ASN A 73 15.97 21.88 -49.95
N THR A 74 14.71 21.47 -49.78
CA THR A 74 14.21 20.09 -49.75
C THR A 74 14.36 19.33 -51.06
N TYR A 75 14.85 18.08 -50.97
CA TYR A 75 14.37 16.95 -51.77
C TYR A 75 14.21 15.74 -50.84
N GLU A 76 13.12 14.99 -51.00
CA GLU A 76 12.84 13.81 -50.18
C GLU A 76 13.69 12.61 -50.63
N VAL A 77 14.47 12.05 -49.71
CA VAL A 77 15.00 10.68 -49.80
C VAL A 77 14.71 10.03 -48.46
N ALA A 78 14.03 8.88 -48.48
CA ALA A 78 13.65 8.16 -47.28
C ALA A 78 14.90 7.60 -46.57
N SER A 79 15.31 8.24 -45.48
CA SER A 79 16.28 7.72 -44.52
C SER A 79 15.55 7.03 -43.35
N THR A 80 16.12 5.94 -42.85
CA THR A 80 15.66 5.23 -41.67
C THR A 80 15.72 6.12 -40.43
N GLU A 81 14.76 5.96 -39.50
CA GLU A 81 14.79 6.64 -38.21
C GLU A 81 16.04 6.19 -37.42
N ASP A 82 17.01 7.10 -37.29
CA ASP A 82 18.22 6.91 -36.49
C ASP A 82 17.90 7.20 -35.01
N ASP A 83 18.34 6.32 -34.09
CA ASP A 83 17.88 6.25 -32.69
C ASP A 83 18.59 7.33 -31.84
N THR A 84 18.34 8.61 -32.15
CA THR A 84 18.98 9.77 -31.50
C THR A 84 18.80 9.76 -29.98
N GLU A 85 19.88 10.01 -29.22
CA GLU A 85 19.88 9.82 -27.75
C GLU A 85 18.86 10.68 -26.99
N ASP A 86 18.38 11.80 -27.56
CA ASP A 86 17.33 12.66 -27.00
C ASP A 86 15.93 12.00 -26.97
N ASN A 87 15.76 10.83 -27.60
CA ASN A 87 14.52 10.03 -27.57
C ASN A 87 14.62 8.78 -26.66
N PHE A 88 15.70 8.61 -25.88
CA PHE A 88 15.83 7.39 -25.05
C PHE A 88 14.85 7.36 -23.86
N LEU A 89 14.72 8.47 -23.12
CA LEU A 89 13.97 8.51 -21.86
C LEU A 89 13.17 9.82 -21.68
N PHE A 90 11.85 9.69 -21.51
CA PHE A 90 10.99 10.77 -21.02
C PHE A 90 10.73 10.63 -19.51
N VAL A 91 10.79 11.73 -18.76
CA VAL A 91 10.41 11.75 -17.34
C VAL A 91 9.35 12.81 -17.06
N GLY A 92 8.16 12.36 -16.68
CA GLY A 92 7.15 13.21 -16.06
C GLY A 92 7.31 13.22 -14.54
N ILE A 93 7.38 14.41 -13.95
CA ILE A 93 7.45 14.62 -12.50
C ILE A 93 6.14 15.28 -12.04
N MET A 94 5.35 14.60 -11.22
CA MET A 94 4.14 15.17 -10.61
C MET A 94 4.57 16.09 -9.45
N THR A 95 4.19 17.36 -9.51
CA THR A 95 4.57 18.39 -8.52
C THR A 95 3.40 19.31 -8.19
N ALA A 96 3.56 20.18 -7.20
CA ALA A 96 2.63 21.30 -6.94
C ALA A 96 3.35 22.65 -6.99
N ARG A 97 2.60 23.75 -7.18
CA ARG A 97 3.10 25.13 -7.31
C ARG A 97 4.04 25.54 -6.17
N LYS A 98 3.65 25.22 -4.94
CA LYS A 98 4.43 25.42 -3.71
C LYS A 98 5.78 24.67 -3.65
N PHE A 99 5.99 23.72 -4.56
CA PHE A 99 7.21 22.93 -4.67
C PHE A 99 8.06 23.28 -5.91
N LEU A 100 7.59 24.19 -6.77
CA LEU A 100 8.34 24.60 -7.97
C LEU A 100 9.68 25.24 -7.62
N GLU A 101 9.68 26.21 -6.70
CA GLU A 101 10.87 26.96 -6.29
C GLU A 101 11.78 26.20 -5.31
N SER A 102 11.37 25.01 -4.85
CA SER A 102 12.11 24.21 -3.87
C SER A 102 12.53 22.84 -4.41
N ARG A 103 11.58 21.91 -4.58
CA ARG A 103 11.87 20.52 -4.99
C ARG A 103 12.11 20.41 -6.49
N ALA A 104 11.22 20.97 -7.31
CA ALA A 104 11.34 20.94 -8.77
C ALA A 104 12.58 21.74 -9.23
N PHE A 105 12.85 22.89 -8.61
CA PHE A 105 14.09 23.62 -8.81
C PHE A 105 15.32 22.78 -8.43
N ALA A 106 15.35 22.17 -7.25
CA ALA A 106 16.52 21.38 -6.83
C ALA A 106 16.77 20.15 -7.73
N SER A 107 15.72 19.48 -8.23
CA SER A 107 15.88 18.40 -9.23
C SER A 107 16.36 18.92 -10.58
N SER A 108 15.87 20.08 -11.04
CA SER A 108 16.31 20.70 -12.31
C SER A 108 17.78 21.11 -12.31
N GLN A 109 18.33 21.46 -11.15
CA GLN A 109 19.74 21.85 -10.98
C GLN A 109 20.70 20.68 -10.65
N THR A 110 20.20 19.43 -10.52
CA THR A 110 21.02 18.29 -10.08
C THR A 110 20.96 17.10 -11.04
N TRP A 111 19.93 16.26 -10.96
CA TRP A 111 19.88 14.99 -11.69
C TRP A 111 19.21 15.11 -13.05
N VAL A 112 18.24 16.02 -13.22
CA VAL A 112 17.50 16.22 -14.48
C VAL A 112 18.41 16.53 -15.69
N PRO A 113 19.48 17.35 -15.60
CA PRO A 113 20.36 17.64 -16.74
C PRO A 113 21.18 16.45 -17.27
N ARG A 114 21.13 15.28 -16.61
CA ARG A 114 21.77 14.03 -17.08
C ARG A 114 20.80 13.09 -17.82
N VAL A 115 19.52 13.42 -17.92
CA VAL A 115 18.52 12.58 -18.60
C VAL A 115 18.75 12.62 -20.12
N PRO A 116 18.97 11.47 -20.79
CA PRO A 116 18.99 11.39 -22.25
C PRO A 116 17.55 11.45 -22.77
N GLY A 117 17.06 12.68 -22.90
CA GLY A 117 15.69 13.00 -23.29
C GLY A 117 14.98 13.94 -22.32
N LYS A 118 13.68 14.15 -22.54
CA LYS A 118 12.97 15.32 -21.99
C LYS A 118 12.34 15.06 -20.62
N VAL A 119 12.45 16.05 -19.74
CA VAL A 119 11.84 16.08 -18.41
C VAL A 119 10.83 17.22 -18.33
N TYR A 120 9.62 16.93 -17.82
CA TYR A 120 8.56 17.91 -17.61
C TYR A 120 7.89 17.76 -16.23
N TYR A 121 7.55 18.90 -15.63
CA TYR A 121 6.87 19.02 -14.35
C TYR A 121 5.36 19.21 -14.57
N PHE A 122 4.55 18.30 -14.03
CA PHE A 122 3.10 18.27 -14.21
C PHE A 122 2.37 18.92 -13.03
N LEU A 123 1.72 20.04 -13.33
CA LEU A 123 0.83 20.78 -12.42
C LEU A 123 -0.64 20.55 -12.78
N GLY A 124 -1.53 20.90 -11.86
CA GLY A 124 -2.93 21.13 -12.18
C GLY A 124 -3.15 22.52 -12.81
N GLU A 125 -4.40 22.77 -13.12
CA GLU A 125 -4.94 24.03 -13.59
C GLU A 125 -4.90 25.11 -12.48
N GLY A 126 -4.55 26.32 -12.90
CA GLY A 126 -4.22 27.47 -12.06
C GLY A 126 -3.55 28.54 -12.94
N GLU A 127 -3.02 29.61 -12.33
CA GLU A 127 -2.35 30.70 -13.07
C GLU A 127 -1.24 30.19 -13.99
N ASN A 128 -0.99 30.84 -15.12
CA ASN A 128 0.09 30.42 -16.03
C ASN A 128 1.46 30.51 -15.33
N TYR A 129 2.25 29.44 -15.40
CA TYR A 129 3.64 29.46 -14.93
C TYR A 129 4.57 30.10 -15.97
N THR A 130 5.40 31.05 -15.53
CA THR A 130 6.31 31.85 -16.38
C THR A 130 7.79 31.72 -16.00
N GLY A 131 8.12 30.83 -15.07
CA GLY A 131 9.51 30.59 -14.62
C GLY A 131 10.30 29.63 -15.52
N PRO A 132 11.55 29.30 -15.14
CA PRO A 132 12.50 28.59 -16.01
C PRO A 132 12.29 27.07 -16.12
N LEU A 133 11.31 26.48 -15.43
CA LEU A 133 11.05 25.04 -15.45
C LEU A 133 10.13 24.63 -16.61
N ASN A 134 10.44 23.49 -17.25
CA ASN A 134 9.58 22.85 -18.24
C ASN A 134 8.28 22.35 -17.59
N VAL A 135 7.23 23.16 -17.58
CA VAL A 135 5.95 22.88 -16.90
C VAL A 135 4.83 22.55 -17.89
N ILE A 136 4.03 21.54 -17.56
CA ILE A 136 2.75 21.23 -18.21
C ILE A 136 1.62 21.41 -17.18
N GLN A 137 0.63 22.23 -17.51
CA GLN A 137 -0.57 22.42 -16.68
C GLN A 137 -1.73 21.58 -17.23
N LEU A 138 -2.22 20.63 -16.43
CA LEU A 138 -3.26 19.68 -16.81
C LEU A 138 -4.66 20.33 -16.72
N LYS A 139 -5.22 20.67 -17.88
CA LYS A 139 -6.56 21.28 -18.02
C LYS A 139 -7.65 20.41 -17.37
N GLY A 140 -8.57 21.02 -16.64
CA GLY A 140 -9.68 20.35 -15.96
C GLY A 140 -9.29 19.60 -14.67
N VAL A 141 -8.02 19.61 -14.25
CA VAL A 141 -7.53 19.04 -12.98
C VAL A 141 -7.20 20.18 -12.03
N LYS A 142 -7.87 20.31 -10.88
CA LYS A 142 -7.50 21.39 -9.94
C LYS A 142 -6.18 21.06 -9.28
N GLU A 143 -5.36 22.08 -9.03
CA GLU A 143 -4.05 21.91 -8.41
C GLU A 143 -4.09 21.20 -7.03
N ASN A 144 -5.14 21.45 -6.24
CA ASN A 144 -5.38 20.84 -4.93
C ASN A 144 -6.48 19.75 -4.96
N ASP A 145 -6.79 19.13 -6.11
CA ASP A 145 -7.67 17.95 -6.15
C ASP A 145 -7.00 16.78 -5.39
N TYR A 146 -7.53 16.46 -4.20
CA TYR A 146 -7.10 15.31 -3.37
C TYR A 146 -8.24 14.26 -3.27
N PRO A 147 -7.95 12.95 -3.38
CA PRO A 147 -6.63 12.35 -3.58
C PRO A 147 -6.12 12.54 -5.02
N PRO A 148 -4.81 12.34 -5.27
CA PRO A 148 -4.17 12.79 -6.52
C PRO A 148 -4.41 11.88 -7.74
N GLN A 149 -5.35 10.92 -7.69
CA GLN A 149 -5.54 9.97 -8.80
C GLN A 149 -5.89 10.69 -10.10
N LYS A 150 -6.76 11.70 -10.04
CA LYS A 150 -7.13 12.51 -11.20
C LYS A 150 -5.92 13.18 -11.88
N LYS A 151 -4.97 13.68 -11.08
CA LYS A 151 -3.72 14.32 -11.57
C LYS A 151 -2.75 13.29 -12.14
N SER A 152 -2.52 12.18 -11.43
CA SER A 152 -1.64 11.11 -11.92
C SER A 152 -2.21 10.38 -13.14
N PHE A 153 -3.53 10.34 -13.33
CA PHE A 153 -4.17 9.73 -14.51
C PHE A 153 -4.11 10.68 -15.71
N ALA A 154 -4.50 11.95 -15.55
CA ALA A 154 -4.40 12.95 -16.63
C ALA A 154 -2.95 13.16 -17.10
N MET A 155 -1.97 13.01 -16.19
CA MET A 155 -0.54 12.96 -16.52
C MET A 155 -0.19 11.79 -17.46
N VAL A 156 -0.62 10.57 -17.15
CA VAL A 156 -0.35 9.39 -18.01
C VAL A 156 -1.12 9.45 -19.34
N GLU A 157 -2.33 10.02 -19.33
CA GLU A 157 -3.09 10.33 -20.55
C GLU A 157 -2.33 11.32 -21.44
N TYR A 158 -1.84 12.43 -20.88
CA TYR A 158 -1.02 13.41 -21.60
C TYR A 158 0.27 12.78 -22.13
N MET A 159 0.97 11.96 -21.31
CA MET A 159 2.15 11.22 -21.74
C MET A 159 1.85 10.27 -22.91
N SER A 160 0.69 9.62 -22.92
CA SER A 160 0.25 8.79 -24.05
C SER A 160 -0.05 9.58 -25.32
N GLN A 161 -0.58 10.79 -25.20
CA GLN A 161 -0.98 11.62 -26.35
C GLN A 161 0.21 12.32 -26.99
N HIS A 162 1.19 12.77 -26.19
CA HIS A 162 2.27 13.66 -26.64
C HIS A 162 3.68 13.03 -26.68
N PHE A 163 3.96 12.00 -25.87
CA PHE A 163 5.33 11.49 -25.70
C PHE A 163 5.50 9.99 -25.96
N ALA A 164 4.51 9.16 -25.67
CA ALA A 164 4.68 7.70 -25.67
C ALA A 164 5.03 7.07 -27.03
N LYS A 165 4.85 7.77 -28.15
CA LYS A 165 5.29 7.29 -29.48
C LYS A 165 6.74 7.63 -29.81
N HIS A 166 7.35 8.58 -29.09
CA HIS A 166 8.63 9.20 -29.44
C HIS A 166 9.76 8.87 -28.46
N TYR A 167 9.48 8.07 -27.41
CA TYR A 167 10.45 7.74 -26.37
C TYR A 167 10.51 6.24 -26.09
N LYS A 168 11.71 5.67 -26.00
CA LYS A 168 11.90 4.24 -25.71
C LYS A 168 11.40 3.85 -24.30
N TRP A 169 11.59 4.76 -23.35
CA TRP A 169 11.15 4.63 -21.96
C TRP A 169 10.42 5.87 -21.47
N LEU A 170 9.40 5.68 -20.62
CA LEU A 170 8.67 6.76 -19.94
C LEU A 170 8.64 6.52 -18.43
N ILE A 171 8.86 7.56 -17.64
CA ILE A 171 8.78 7.51 -16.18
C ILE A 171 7.73 8.49 -15.66
N ARG A 172 6.91 8.03 -14.71
CA ARG A 172 6.11 8.87 -13.79
C ARG A 172 6.83 8.89 -12.44
N ALA A 173 7.14 10.07 -11.93
CA ALA A 173 7.80 10.27 -10.63
C ALA A 173 7.08 11.33 -9.79
N ASP A 174 7.33 11.35 -8.49
CA ASP A 174 6.94 12.43 -7.58
C ASP A 174 8.09 13.43 -7.39
N ASP A 175 7.78 14.65 -6.94
CA ASP A 175 8.75 15.76 -6.88
C ASP A 175 9.84 15.63 -5.79
N ASP A 176 9.70 14.71 -4.83
CA ASP A 176 10.70 14.36 -3.83
C ASP A 176 11.45 13.04 -4.16
N VAL A 177 11.66 12.71 -5.44
CA VAL A 177 12.62 11.67 -5.87
C VAL A 177 13.99 12.24 -6.27
N TYR A 178 15.06 11.49 -5.99
CA TYR A 178 16.38 11.67 -6.61
C TYR A 178 16.73 10.43 -7.46
N MET A 179 17.26 10.62 -8.68
CA MET A 179 17.62 9.54 -9.60
C MET A 179 19.12 9.55 -9.95
N LYS A 180 19.82 8.42 -9.80
CA LYS A 180 21.18 8.26 -10.36
C LYS A 180 21.10 7.89 -11.83
N VAL A 181 20.96 8.92 -12.68
CA VAL A 181 20.62 8.76 -14.09
C VAL A 181 21.60 7.84 -14.86
N ASP A 182 22.90 7.93 -14.59
CA ASP A 182 23.89 7.04 -15.24
C ASP A 182 23.61 5.55 -14.97
N GLU A 183 23.21 5.20 -13.74
CA GLU A 183 22.89 3.82 -13.35
C GLU A 183 21.48 3.42 -13.84
N LEU A 184 20.54 4.37 -13.87
CA LEU A 184 19.21 4.19 -14.47
C LEU A 184 19.31 3.87 -15.96
N VAL A 185 20.12 4.61 -16.72
CA VAL A 185 20.32 4.39 -18.16
C VAL A 185 20.99 3.04 -18.43
N LYS A 186 21.98 2.63 -17.62
CA LYS A 186 22.58 1.28 -17.71
C LYS A 186 21.55 0.19 -17.44
N PHE A 187 20.71 0.36 -16.40
CA PHE A 187 19.62 -0.56 -16.07
C PHE A 187 18.62 -0.66 -17.24
N LEU A 188 18.16 0.47 -17.79
CA LEU A 188 17.23 0.49 -18.91
C LEU A 188 17.83 -0.06 -20.21
N LYS A 189 19.12 0.15 -20.48
CA LYS A 189 19.84 -0.48 -21.61
C LYS A 189 20.08 -1.99 -21.41
N SER A 190 19.84 -2.54 -20.21
CA SER A 190 19.92 -4.00 -19.94
C SER A 190 18.56 -4.72 -19.98
N VAL A 191 17.44 -3.99 -20.08
CA VAL A 191 16.09 -4.56 -20.11
C VAL A 191 15.52 -4.51 -21.53
N ASN A 192 15.13 -5.66 -22.06
CA ASN A 192 14.44 -5.73 -23.36
C ASN A 192 13.06 -5.02 -23.31
N ASP A 193 12.91 -3.95 -24.09
CA ASP A 193 11.72 -3.10 -24.26
C ASP A 193 10.76 -3.56 -25.39
N SER A 194 11.14 -4.58 -26.16
CA SER A 194 10.29 -5.20 -27.18
C SER A 194 8.98 -5.70 -26.58
N TYR A 195 9.01 -6.20 -25.34
CA TYR A 195 7.84 -6.56 -24.54
C TYR A 195 7.33 -5.38 -23.70
N PRO A 196 6.02 -5.29 -23.40
CA PRO A 196 5.50 -4.25 -22.52
C PRO A 196 6.04 -4.43 -21.10
N ARG A 197 6.71 -3.40 -20.56
CA ARG A 197 7.26 -3.40 -19.19
C ARG A 197 6.61 -2.37 -18.29
N TYR A 198 6.42 -2.77 -17.04
CA TYR A 198 5.98 -1.94 -15.91
C TYR A 198 6.91 -2.26 -14.74
N ILE A 199 7.75 -1.29 -14.37
CA ILE A 199 8.96 -1.48 -13.54
C ILE A 199 9.02 -0.36 -12.50
N GLY A 200 9.33 -0.71 -11.26
CA GLY A 200 9.41 0.20 -10.11
C GLY A 200 9.40 -0.63 -8.83
N GLN A 201 9.20 -0.01 -7.66
CA GLN A 201 9.15 -0.77 -6.41
C GLN A 201 7.80 -1.51 -6.28
N PRO A 202 7.76 -2.85 -6.15
CA PRO A 202 6.51 -3.60 -6.16
C PRO A 202 5.72 -3.45 -4.85
N GLY A 203 4.54 -2.83 -4.95
CA GLY A 203 3.50 -2.77 -3.94
C GLY A 203 2.45 -3.87 -4.14
N PHE A 204 1.95 -4.43 -3.04
CA PHE A 204 0.93 -5.49 -3.02
C PHE A 204 -0.37 -5.05 -2.31
N GLY A 205 -0.49 -3.75 -2.05
CA GLY A 205 -1.42 -3.17 -1.06
C GLY A 205 -0.95 -3.43 0.37
N LYS A 206 -1.61 -2.83 1.36
CA LYS A 206 -1.43 -3.23 2.76
C LYS A 206 -1.99 -4.64 2.97
N ALA A 207 -1.52 -5.37 3.98
CA ALA A 207 -2.04 -6.71 4.29
C ALA A 207 -3.57 -6.74 4.53
N VAL A 208 -4.14 -5.63 5.02
CA VAL A 208 -5.58 -5.41 5.21
C VAL A 208 -6.35 -5.05 3.93
N GLU A 209 -5.66 -4.77 2.82
CA GLU A 209 -6.19 -4.40 1.50
C GLU A 209 -6.00 -5.53 0.46
N ALA A 210 -5.09 -6.47 0.71
CA ALA A 210 -4.81 -7.61 -0.17
C ALA A 210 -6.08 -8.36 -0.60
N GLY A 211 -6.29 -8.49 -1.91
CA GLY A 211 -7.51 -9.09 -2.50
C GLY A 211 -8.76 -8.20 -2.49
N LYS A 212 -8.84 -7.15 -1.65
CA LYS A 212 -9.93 -6.15 -1.69
C LYS A 212 -9.80 -5.19 -2.87
N LEU A 213 -8.57 -4.95 -3.32
CA LEU A 213 -8.22 -4.01 -4.38
C LEU A 213 -8.44 -4.55 -5.81
N GLY A 214 -8.92 -5.79 -6.01
CA GLY A 214 -9.03 -6.39 -7.35
C GLY A 214 -7.68 -6.51 -8.11
N LEU A 215 -6.56 -6.31 -7.43
CA LEU A 215 -5.20 -6.44 -7.97
C LEU A 215 -4.96 -7.90 -8.40
N ALA A 216 -4.74 -8.12 -9.70
CA ALA A 216 -4.33 -9.43 -10.22
C ALA A 216 -2.85 -9.74 -9.95
N GLY A 217 -2.08 -8.77 -9.45
CA GLY A 217 -0.68 -8.85 -9.07
C GLY A 217 -0.17 -7.54 -8.50
N ALA A 218 1.15 -7.32 -8.51
CA ALA A 218 1.75 -6.12 -7.94
C ALA A 218 1.49 -4.85 -8.79
N PHE A 219 1.36 -3.71 -8.12
CA PHE A 219 1.50 -2.38 -8.73
C PHE A 219 2.90 -1.82 -8.41
N CYS A 220 3.34 -0.79 -9.14
CA CYS A 220 4.58 -0.08 -8.82
C CYS A 220 4.24 1.13 -7.96
N MET A 221 4.85 1.25 -6.78
CA MET A 221 4.61 2.37 -5.87
C MET A 221 5.14 3.69 -6.45
N GLY A 222 4.39 4.78 -6.23
CA GLY A 222 4.53 6.03 -6.99
C GLY A 222 5.85 6.78 -6.77
N GLY A 223 6.21 6.99 -5.50
CA GLY A 223 7.28 7.90 -5.08
C GLY A 223 8.69 7.59 -5.61
N PRO A 224 9.19 6.35 -5.50
CA PRO A 224 10.49 5.96 -6.05
C PRO A 224 10.61 6.04 -7.58
N GLY A 225 9.53 6.37 -8.29
CA GLY A 225 9.48 6.42 -9.75
C GLY A 225 8.96 5.11 -10.36
N VAL A 226 8.12 5.28 -11.37
CA VAL A 226 7.38 4.23 -12.05
C VAL A 226 7.71 4.27 -13.54
N ILE A 227 8.44 3.26 -14.01
CA ILE A 227 8.93 3.14 -15.39
C ILE A 227 7.98 2.28 -16.22
N MET A 228 7.65 2.77 -17.41
CA MET A 228 6.76 2.13 -18.37
C MET A 228 7.34 2.21 -19.79
N THR A 229 7.22 1.12 -20.54
CA THR A 229 7.39 1.18 -22.01
C THR A 229 6.20 1.91 -22.67
N PRO A 230 6.38 2.51 -23.86
CA PRO A 230 5.32 2.98 -24.76
C PRO A 230 4.06 2.13 -24.80
N LYS A 231 4.25 0.81 -24.89
CA LYS A 231 3.20 -0.21 -25.02
C LYS A 231 2.27 -0.26 -23.80
N VAL A 232 2.78 0.08 -22.61
CA VAL A 232 1.98 0.17 -21.37
C VAL A 232 1.24 1.51 -21.30
N VAL A 233 1.94 2.62 -21.57
CA VAL A 233 1.35 3.97 -21.51
C VAL A 233 0.20 4.13 -22.52
N MET A 234 0.42 3.75 -23.78
CA MET A 234 -0.64 3.76 -24.80
C MET A 234 -1.71 2.69 -24.60
N GLY A 235 -1.37 1.58 -23.93
CA GLY A 235 -2.31 0.50 -23.62
C GLY A 235 -3.29 0.87 -22.51
N VAL A 236 -2.85 1.62 -21.49
CA VAL A 236 -3.73 2.06 -20.39
C VAL A 236 -4.56 3.29 -20.74
N ALA A 237 -4.03 4.21 -21.56
CA ALA A 237 -4.63 5.53 -21.77
C ALA A 237 -6.12 5.53 -22.16
N PRO A 238 -6.61 4.70 -23.10
CA PRO A 238 -8.04 4.67 -23.45
C PRO A 238 -8.97 4.34 -22.27
N GLY A 239 -8.48 3.59 -21.28
CA GLY A 239 -9.24 3.18 -20.11
C GLY A 239 -9.09 4.08 -18.88
N LEU A 240 -8.15 5.04 -18.87
CA LEU A 240 -7.86 5.87 -17.68
C LEU A 240 -9.11 6.61 -17.18
N LYS A 241 -9.93 7.15 -18.09
CA LYS A 241 -11.16 7.86 -17.77
C LYS A 241 -12.20 6.96 -17.08
N ASP A 242 -12.35 5.73 -17.56
CA ASP A 242 -13.27 4.74 -16.97
C ASP A 242 -12.72 4.23 -15.63
N CYS A 243 -11.42 3.94 -15.55
CA CYS A 243 -10.73 3.59 -14.31
C CYS A 243 -10.90 4.66 -13.22
N LEU A 244 -10.84 5.95 -13.57
CA LEU A 244 -10.99 7.05 -12.61
C LEU A 244 -12.36 7.02 -11.92
N GLY A 245 -13.42 6.69 -12.68
CA GLY A 245 -14.78 6.48 -12.16
C GLY A 245 -14.99 5.14 -11.42
N LEU A 246 -13.98 4.26 -11.42
CA LEU A 246 -14.00 2.93 -10.77
C LEU A 246 -12.97 2.81 -9.63
N THR A 247 -12.37 3.92 -9.21
CA THR A 247 -11.39 3.99 -8.11
C THR A 247 -11.99 3.50 -6.78
N VAL A 248 -11.21 2.71 -6.03
CA VAL A 248 -11.65 2.15 -4.72
C VAL A 248 -10.86 2.71 -3.53
N THR A 249 -9.63 3.18 -3.76
CA THR A 249 -8.77 3.79 -2.74
C THR A 249 -8.33 5.21 -3.09
N GLY A 250 -7.84 5.92 -2.07
CA GLY A 250 -7.16 7.21 -2.24
C GLY A 250 -5.72 7.13 -2.75
N HIS A 251 -5.16 5.93 -2.94
CA HIS A 251 -3.76 5.74 -3.34
C HIS A 251 -3.66 5.70 -4.87
N GLU A 252 -3.06 6.73 -5.45
CA GLU A 252 -3.05 6.92 -6.91
C GLU A 252 -2.17 5.93 -7.65
N ASP A 253 -1.07 5.49 -7.04
CA ASP A 253 -0.19 4.45 -7.56
C ASP A 253 -0.90 3.09 -7.65
N THR A 254 -1.73 2.80 -6.65
CA THR A 254 -2.54 1.60 -6.52
C THR A 254 -3.63 1.57 -7.58
N GLU A 255 -4.40 2.65 -7.72
CA GLU A 255 -5.46 2.73 -8.73
C GLU A 255 -4.92 2.85 -10.17
N LEU A 256 -3.77 3.51 -10.37
CA LEU A 256 -3.09 3.54 -11.68
C LEU A 256 -2.56 2.15 -12.05
N GLY A 257 -1.91 1.45 -11.12
CA GLY A 257 -1.42 0.08 -11.33
C GLY A 257 -2.55 -0.92 -11.57
N ARG A 258 -3.70 -0.76 -10.91
CA ARG A 258 -4.93 -1.48 -11.25
C ARG A 258 -5.39 -1.16 -12.67
N CYS A 259 -5.44 0.10 -13.07
CA CYS A 259 -5.87 0.49 -14.40
C CYS A 259 -4.95 -0.08 -15.50
N ILE A 260 -3.63 -0.04 -15.28
CA ILE A 260 -2.62 -0.68 -16.13
C ILE A 260 -2.90 -2.18 -16.24
N THR A 261 -3.10 -2.85 -15.11
CA THR A 261 -3.39 -4.30 -15.06
C THR A 261 -4.67 -4.65 -15.81
N ILE A 262 -5.74 -3.85 -15.66
CA ILE A 262 -7.05 -4.07 -16.29
C ILE A 262 -6.99 -3.89 -17.82
N ASN A 263 -6.31 -2.85 -18.31
CA ASN A 263 -6.32 -2.51 -19.73
C ASN A 263 -5.21 -3.20 -20.54
N THR A 264 -4.09 -3.56 -19.89
CA THR A 264 -2.91 -4.12 -20.58
C THR A 264 -2.57 -5.56 -20.18
N GLY A 265 -3.10 -6.05 -19.05
CA GLY A 265 -2.69 -7.32 -18.44
C GLY A 265 -1.30 -7.30 -17.77
N VAL A 266 -0.56 -6.19 -17.87
CA VAL A 266 0.81 -6.05 -17.35
C VAL A 266 0.79 -5.72 -15.87
N GLN A 267 1.70 -6.34 -15.11
CA GLN A 267 1.85 -6.19 -13.66
C GLN A 267 3.23 -5.64 -13.33
N CYS A 268 3.40 -5.04 -12.15
CA CYS A 268 4.70 -4.50 -11.75
C CYS A 268 5.71 -5.61 -11.52
N THR A 269 6.96 -5.36 -11.90
CA THR A 269 8.06 -6.33 -11.77
C THR A 269 8.31 -6.69 -10.30
N THR A 270 8.13 -7.97 -9.96
CA THR A 270 8.19 -8.50 -8.57
C THR A 270 9.56 -9.01 -8.15
N ALA A 271 10.62 -8.80 -8.94
CA ALA A 271 11.98 -9.23 -8.60
C ALA A 271 12.45 -8.63 -7.27
N PHE A 272 13.16 -9.41 -6.45
CA PHE A 272 13.54 -9.01 -5.08
C PHE A 272 14.31 -7.68 -5.04
N GLU A 273 15.28 -7.54 -5.95
CA GLU A 273 16.17 -6.38 -6.05
C GLU A 273 15.42 -5.07 -6.36
N MET A 274 14.18 -5.11 -6.85
CA MET A 274 13.39 -3.91 -7.13
C MET A 274 13.16 -3.05 -5.87
N LYS A 275 13.18 -3.66 -4.68
CA LYS A 275 13.11 -2.93 -3.39
C LYS A 275 14.40 -2.25 -2.99
N GLU A 276 15.52 -2.71 -3.54
CA GLU A 276 16.86 -2.19 -3.28
C GLU A 276 17.22 -1.14 -4.34
N LEU A 277 16.80 -1.34 -5.60
CA LEU A 277 17.01 -0.44 -6.73
C LEU A 277 16.05 0.78 -6.71
N PHE A 278 14.80 0.59 -6.32
CA PHE A 278 13.81 1.67 -6.21
C PHE A 278 13.49 1.88 -4.73
N TYR A 279 14.31 2.70 -4.07
CA TYR A 279 14.40 2.70 -2.60
C TYR A 279 13.48 3.72 -1.95
N GLN A 280 12.39 3.20 -1.37
CA GLN A 280 11.55 3.91 -0.41
C GLN A 280 12.15 3.86 1.00
N ASN A 281 12.48 5.02 1.55
CA ASN A 281 12.71 5.18 2.98
C ASN A 281 11.34 5.24 3.70
N TYR A 282 11.15 4.39 4.71
CA TYR A 282 9.90 4.31 5.51
C TYR A 282 10.01 4.96 6.89
N ALA A 283 11.15 5.59 7.24
CA ALA A 283 11.30 6.29 8.51
C ALA A 283 10.33 7.48 8.62
N GLU A 284 9.68 7.63 9.77
CA GLU A 284 8.74 8.72 10.06
C GLU A 284 9.40 10.09 9.91
N LEU A 285 8.65 11.09 9.45
CA LEU A 285 9.21 12.32 8.88
C LEU A 285 10.04 13.15 9.86
N ASP A 286 9.75 13.04 11.16
CA ASP A 286 10.43 13.78 12.23
C ASP A 286 11.59 13.00 12.88
N MET A 287 11.81 11.74 12.49
CA MET A 287 13.00 10.98 12.92
C MET A 287 14.27 11.50 12.22
N PRO A 288 15.44 11.50 12.88
CA PRO A 288 16.71 11.93 12.27
C PRO A 288 17.19 11.07 11.07
N ASN A 289 16.56 9.92 10.83
CA ASN A 289 16.81 9.04 9.67
C ASN A 289 15.84 9.29 8.50
N SER A 290 14.84 10.15 8.66
CA SER A 290 13.88 10.52 7.59
C SER A 290 14.56 11.30 6.47
N SER A 291 13.94 11.33 5.29
CA SER A 291 14.30 12.20 4.16
C SER A 291 15.82 12.29 3.81
N PHE A 292 16.56 11.20 4.07
CA PHE A 292 18.02 11.13 3.91
C PHE A 292 18.82 12.17 4.72
N LYS A 293 18.31 12.53 5.92
CA LYS A 293 18.96 13.43 6.88
C LYS A 293 20.19 12.81 7.56
N LYS A 294 20.17 11.50 7.81
CA LYS A 294 21.34 10.70 8.23
C LYS A 294 22.51 10.76 7.23
N ASN A 295 23.63 10.12 7.55
CA ASN A 295 24.68 9.84 6.57
C ASN A 295 24.25 8.73 5.60
N LEU A 296 24.63 8.88 4.33
CA LEU A 296 24.32 7.93 3.25
C LEU A 296 25.24 6.70 3.34
N GLY A 297 24.68 5.51 3.16
CA GLY A 297 25.34 4.23 3.40
C GLY A 297 25.25 3.27 2.22
N LYS A 298 25.38 1.96 2.52
CA LYS A 298 25.43 0.89 1.50
C LYS A 298 24.16 0.81 0.66
N ASP A 299 23.01 0.99 1.29
CA ASP A 299 21.70 0.82 0.67
C ASP A 299 21.45 1.96 -0.33
N GLU A 300 21.73 3.20 0.05
CA GLU A 300 21.65 4.35 -0.86
C GLU A 300 22.71 4.32 -1.96
N ILE A 301 23.87 3.71 -1.72
CA ILE A 301 24.88 3.45 -2.76
C ILE A 301 24.37 2.46 -3.81
N ARG A 302 23.59 1.42 -3.42
CA ARG A 302 23.05 0.40 -4.33
C ARG A 302 21.79 0.82 -5.08
N ALA A 303 20.92 1.64 -4.47
CA ALA A 303 19.69 2.09 -5.09
C ALA A 303 19.92 2.89 -6.38
N VAL A 304 19.03 2.80 -7.38
CA VAL A 304 19.01 3.62 -8.59
C VAL A 304 18.21 4.91 -8.35
N THR A 305 17.07 4.81 -7.65
CA THR A 305 16.26 5.96 -7.21
C THR A 305 16.10 5.98 -5.69
N LEU A 306 15.98 7.19 -5.13
CA LEU A 306 15.87 7.46 -3.70
C LEU A 306 14.64 8.34 -3.43
N HIS A 307 13.74 7.91 -2.56
CA HIS A 307 12.54 8.66 -2.16
C HIS A 307 12.17 8.41 -0.68
N PRO A 308 11.66 9.40 0.06
CA PRO A 308 11.47 10.80 -0.32
C PRO A 308 12.69 11.68 0.04
N VAL A 309 12.94 12.72 -0.74
CA VAL A 309 13.92 13.79 -0.51
C VAL A 309 13.16 15.12 -0.42
N LYS A 310 12.52 15.36 0.73
CA LYS A 310 11.43 16.35 0.86
C LYS A 310 11.86 17.81 0.80
N GLU A 311 13.16 18.08 0.97
CA GLU A 311 13.76 19.40 1.15
C GLU A 311 14.83 19.62 0.07
N GLY A 312 14.71 20.70 -0.72
CA GLY A 312 15.62 21.03 -1.82
C GLY A 312 17.12 20.94 -1.49
N PRO A 313 17.61 21.49 -0.36
CA PRO A 313 19.01 21.37 0.05
C PRO A 313 19.51 19.92 0.19
N TYR A 314 18.64 18.97 0.54
CA TYR A 314 19.02 17.56 0.64
C TYR A 314 19.14 16.88 -0.73
N VAL A 315 18.44 17.35 -1.76
CA VAL A 315 18.66 16.91 -3.15
C VAL A 315 20.11 17.24 -3.58
N PHE A 316 20.57 18.47 -3.32
CA PHE A 316 21.96 18.88 -3.58
C PHE A 316 22.98 18.12 -2.72
N ARG A 317 22.66 17.80 -1.45
CA ARG A 317 23.53 16.98 -0.58
C ARG A 317 23.69 15.56 -1.12
N VAL A 318 22.59 14.92 -1.53
CA VAL A 318 22.57 13.58 -2.13
C VAL A 318 23.33 13.58 -3.45
N ASP A 319 23.17 14.61 -4.27
CA ASP A 319 23.88 14.73 -5.54
C ASP A 319 25.40 14.87 -5.35
N ASN A 320 25.83 15.79 -4.50
CA ASN A 320 27.25 15.99 -4.19
C ASN A 320 27.92 14.74 -3.62
N PHE A 321 27.19 13.91 -2.86
CA PHE A 321 27.71 12.61 -2.39
C PHE A 321 27.99 11.65 -3.56
N PHE A 322 27.05 11.50 -4.50
CA PHE A 322 27.26 10.61 -5.65
C PHE A 322 28.26 11.15 -6.66
N ASN A 323 28.28 12.47 -6.90
CA ASN A 323 29.30 13.11 -7.74
C ASN A 323 30.71 12.89 -7.18
N ASN A 324 30.90 13.00 -5.85
CA ASN A 324 32.16 12.66 -5.19
C ASN A 324 32.54 11.16 -5.30
N LEU A 325 31.57 10.25 -5.16
CA LEU A 325 31.82 8.82 -5.37
C LEU A 325 32.22 8.50 -6.83
N THR A 326 31.60 9.16 -7.80
CA THR A 326 31.95 9.04 -9.22
C THR A 326 33.35 9.62 -9.50
N LEU A 327 33.69 10.78 -8.92
CA LEU A 327 35.02 11.39 -9.03
C LEU A 327 36.12 10.47 -8.44
N TYR A 328 35.86 9.83 -7.29
CA TYR A 328 36.76 8.85 -6.69
C TYR A 328 36.94 7.61 -7.57
N LYS A 329 35.85 7.05 -8.11
CA LYS A 329 35.89 5.93 -9.07
C LYS A 329 36.71 6.29 -10.32
N MET A 330 36.48 7.46 -10.91
CA MET A 330 37.22 7.95 -12.09
C MET A 330 38.71 8.16 -11.80
N THR A 331 39.05 8.74 -10.64
CA THR A 331 40.45 8.95 -10.23
C THR A 331 41.16 7.62 -9.98
N THR A 332 40.47 6.65 -9.41
CA THR A 332 41.00 5.29 -9.21
C THR A 332 41.21 4.57 -10.55
N LYS A 333 40.24 4.64 -11.47
CA LYS A 333 40.38 4.09 -12.83
C LYS A 333 41.53 4.75 -13.60
N LYS A 334 41.69 6.07 -13.50
CA LYS A 334 42.84 6.81 -14.06
C LYS A 334 44.18 6.29 -13.53
N LYS A 335 44.28 6.01 -12.23
CA LYS A 335 45.50 5.42 -11.63
C LYS A 335 45.78 4.00 -12.15
N SER A 336 44.75 3.15 -12.29
CA SER A 336 44.88 1.81 -12.88
C SER A 336 45.41 1.89 -14.31
N LEU A 337 44.74 2.66 -15.17
CA LEU A 337 45.13 2.82 -16.58
C LEU A 337 46.54 3.40 -16.75
N LEU A 338 46.99 4.29 -15.85
CA LEU A 338 48.37 4.78 -15.84
C LEU A 338 49.38 3.71 -15.42
N ALA A 339 49.05 2.83 -14.48
CA ALA A 339 49.89 1.69 -14.11
C ALA A 339 49.96 0.65 -15.26
N GLU A 340 48.82 0.36 -15.90
CA GLU A 340 48.73 -0.51 -17.08
C GLU A 340 49.56 0.04 -18.25
N LEU A 341 49.48 1.34 -18.53
CA LEU A 341 50.31 2.01 -19.54
C LEU A 341 51.81 1.97 -19.22
N ASN A 342 52.20 2.17 -17.96
CA ASN A 342 53.60 2.08 -17.54
C ASN A 342 54.17 0.66 -17.66
N GLU A 343 53.36 -0.37 -17.40
CA GLU A 343 53.79 -1.76 -17.55
C GLU A 343 53.82 -2.19 -19.03
N LEU A 344 52.89 -1.69 -19.86
CA LEU A 344 52.98 -1.84 -21.32
C LEU A 344 54.22 -1.14 -21.90
N ASP A 345 54.57 0.05 -21.45
CA ASP A 345 55.80 0.76 -21.85
C ASP A 345 57.07 -0.02 -21.44
N ARG A 346 57.08 -0.67 -20.26
CA ARG A 346 58.14 -1.61 -19.88
C ARG A 346 58.23 -2.82 -20.79
N LEU A 347 57.10 -3.49 -21.07
CA LEU A 347 57.05 -4.65 -21.97
C LEU A 347 57.51 -4.29 -23.39
N ILE A 348 57.16 -3.10 -23.87
CA ILE A 348 57.63 -2.55 -25.15
C ILE A 348 59.15 -2.27 -25.12
N LYS A 349 59.68 -1.71 -24.02
CA LYS A 349 61.13 -1.44 -23.86
C LYS A 349 61.99 -2.69 -23.69
N VAL A 350 61.42 -3.78 -23.18
CA VAL A 350 62.07 -5.11 -23.14
C VAL A 350 62.05 -5.82 -24.50
N THR A 351 61.09 -5.48 -25.37
CA THR A 351 60.85 -6.21 -26.63
C THR A 351 61.29 -5.42 -27.86
N THR A 352 62.60 -5.24 -28.06
CA THR A 352 63.19 -4.73 -29.31
C THR A 352 63.18 -5.78 -30.43
N THR A 353 61.99 -6.23 -30.84
CA THR A 353 61.77 -6.82 -32.17
C THR A 353 60.30 -6.68 -32.60
N SER A 354 60.05 -6.65 -33.91
CA SER A 354 58.80 -6.18 -34.49
C SER A 354 57.65 -7.21 -34.51
N SER A 355 56.43 -6.77 -34.16
CA SER A 355 55.16 -7.10 -34.88
C SER A 355 53.87 -6.65 -34.17
N LEU A 356 53.91 -6.23 -32.89
CA LEU A 356 52.70 -6.11 -32.06
C LEU A 356 51.80 -4.87 -32.26
N LYS A 357 52.09 -3.98 -33.21
CA LYS A 357 51.24 -2.79 -33.51
C LYS A 357 50.03 -3.06 -34.44
N GLN A 358 49.74 -4.31 -34.78
CA GLN A 358 48.69 -4.66 -35.76
C GLN A 358 47.72 -5.77 -35.29
N ARG A 359 47.47 -5.87 -33.97
CA ARG A 359 46.48 -6.81 -33.39
C ARG A 359 45.60 -6.22 -32.28
N LEU A 360 45.52 -4.89 -32.19
CA LEU A 360 44.77 -4.14 -31.16
C LEU A 360 43.77 -3.12 -31.76
N ALA A 361 43.37 -3.30 -33.02
CA ALA A 361 42.48 -2.40 -33.75
C ALA A 361 41.21 -3.09 -34.32
N ASP A 362 41.07 -4.41 -34.14
CA ASP A 362 39.95 -5.22 -34.67
C ASP A 362 39.23 -5.97 -33.54
N SER A 363 38.47 -5.25 -32.72
CA SER A 363 37.50 -5.86 -31.78
C SER A 363 36.26 -4.98 -31.58
N SER A 364 35.79 -4.35 -32.65
CA SER A 364 34.57 -3.54 -32.68
C SER A 364 33.82 -3.76 -33.99
N GLN A 365 32.95 -4.76 -34.01
CA GLN A 365 31.83 -4.82 -34.95
C GLN A 365 30.52 -4.97 -34.15
N PRO A 366 29.42 -4.31 -34.58
CA PRO A 366 28.10 -4.55 -34.01
C PRO A 366 27.61 -5.95 -34.40
N ILE A 367 26.66 -6.47 -33.63
CA ILE A 367 25.90 -7.66 -34.02
C ILE A 367 24.78 -7.20 -34.95
N GLU A 368 24.71 -7.76 -36.16
CA GLU A 368 23.57 -7.53 -37.06
C GLU A 368 22.33 -8.26 -36.51
N ASP A 369 21.35 -7.50 -36.04
CA ASP A 369 20.11 -8.03 -35.48
C ASP A 369 19.13 -8.40 -36.62
N ASN A 370 19.34 -9.58 -37.21
CA ASN A 370 18.57 -10.05 -38.39
C ASN A 370 17.18 -10.57 -37.99
N TYR A 371 16.39 -9.72 -37.33
CA TYR A 371 15.06 -10.04 -36.82
C TYR A 371 13.99 -9.84 -37.90
N GLN A 372 13.82 -10.84 -38.75
CA GLN A 372 12.76 -10.84 -39.76
C GLN A 372 11.37 -10.80 -39.08
N MET A 373 10.68 -9.67 -39.19
CA MET A 373 9.45 -9.39 -38.44
C MET A 373 8.30 -10.32 -38.87
N ASP A 374 7.95 -11.30 -38.04
CA ASP A 374 6.82 -12.21 -38.33
C ASP A 374 5.47 -11.52 -38.12
N THR A 375 4.91 -10.99 -39.21
CA THR A 375 3.66 -10.22 -39.22
C THR A 375 2.40 -11.08 -39.00
N ARG A 376 2.52 -12.41 -38.87
CA ARG A 376 1.40 -13.34 -38.60
C ARG A 376 0.61 -13.03 -37.32
N ILE A 377 1.24 -12.38 -36.33
CA ILE A 377 0.59 -12.02 -35.06
C ILE A 377 -0.57 -11.00 -35.28
N PHE A 378 -0.52 -10.18 -36.33
CA PHE A 378 -1.51 -9.13 -36.56
C PHE A 378 -2.87 -9.64 -37.08
N THR A 379 -2.98 -10.89 -37.55
CA THR A 379 -4.21 -11.42 -38.15
C THR A 379 -5.24 -11.91 -37.10
N GLU A 380 -4.82 -12.32 -35.90
CA GLU A 380 -5.75 -12.90 -34.91
C GLU A 380 -6.48 -11.89 -34.01
N ALA A 381 -5.96 -10.67 -33.84
CA ALA A 381 -6.53 -9.69 -32.90
C ALA A 381 -7.87 -9.08 -33.39
N ALA A 382 -8.09 -9.04 -34.71
CA ALA A 382 -9.34 -8.57 -35.30
C ALA A 382 -10.44 -9.64 -35.25
N PHE A 383 -10.10 -10.90 -35.60
CA PHE A 383 -11.05 -12.00 -35.74
C PHE A 383 -11.77 -12.33 -34.42
N ARG A 384 -11.11 -12.10 -33.27
CA ARG A 384 -11.66 -12.33 -31.93
C ARG A 384 -12.77 -11.35 -31.51
N ARG A 385 -13.03 -10.26 -32.25
CA ARG A 385 -13.99 -9.20 -31.86
C ARG A 385 -15.34 -9.18 -32.59
N GLY A 386 -15.56 -10.02 -33.61
CA GLY A 386 -16.90 -10.38 -34.11
C GLY A 386 -17.80 -9.26 -34.66
N GLY A 387 -17.32 -8.02 -34.81
CA GLY A 387 -18.07 -6.93 -35.45
C GLY A 387 -19.35 -6.48 -34.71
N HIS A 388 -19.41 -6.58 -33.38
CA HIS A 388 -20.58 -6.14 -32.60
C HIS A 388 -20.23 -5.03 -31.60
N ALA A 389 -20.94 -3.91 -31.71
CA ALA A 389 -20.87 -2.83 -30.73
C ALA A 389 -21.51 -3.24 -29.39
N VAL A 390 -21.01 -2.70 -28.28
CA VAL A 390 -21.60 -2.92 -26.95
C VAL A 390 -22.94 -2.20 -26.87
N ASN A 391 -24.05 -2.94 -26.82
CA ASN A 391 -25.36 -2.33 -26.56
C ASN A 391 -25.43 -1.89 -25.09
N LEU A 392 -25.41 -0.58 -24.86
CA LEU A 392 -25.43 0.06 -23.54
C LEU A 392 -26.85 0.35 -23.01
N GLU A 393 -27.90 0.14 -23.81
CA GLU A 393 -29.26 0.63 -23.52
C GLU A 393 -29.93 -0.09 -22.35
N ASN A 394 -29.50 -1.33 -22.04
CA ASN A 394 -30.05 -2.13 -20.94
C ASN A 394 -29.53 -1.73 -19.55
N ILE A 395 -28.57 -0.81 -19.44
CA ILE A 395 -28.15 -0.25 -18.15
C ILE A 395 -29.13 0.86 -17.75
N ARG A 396 -30.21 0.50 -17.05
CA ARG A 396 -31.13 1.48 -16.45
C ARG A 396 -30.35 2.46 -15.58
N ARG A 397 -30.40 3.75 -15.97
CA ARG A 397 -29.72 4.86 -15.29
C ARG A 397 -30.07 4.88 -13.80
N LEU A 398 -29.04 4.90 -12.95
CA LEU A 398 -29.21 5.30 -11.54
C LEU A 398 -29.52 6.82 -11.47
N PRO A 399 -30.12 7.31 -10.36
CA PRO A 399 -30.62 8.69 -10.29
C PRO A 399 -29.53 9.76 -10.49
N LYS A 400 -29.94 10.95 -10.95
CA LYS A 400 -29.05 12.08 -11.24
C LYS A 400 -28.47 12.80 -10.02
N GLU A 401 -28.92 12.46 -8.81
CA GLU A 401 -28.63 13.21 -7.58
C GLU A 401 -27.70 12.44 -6.63
N LYS A 402 -26.92 13.20 -5.86
CA LYS A 402 -25.92 12.64 -4.94
C LYS A 402 -26.62 12.04 -3.72
N SER A 403 -26.24 10.82 -3.35
CA SER A 403 -26.61 10.23 -2.05
C SER A 403 -25.95 11.03 -0.93
N VAL A 404 -26.76 11.59 -0.03
CA VAL A 404 -26.32 12.55 1.01
C VAL A 404 -25.53 11.86 2.14
N TYR A 405 -25.80 10.58 2.41
CA TYR A 405 -25.25 9.88 3.58
C TYR A 405 -24.03 9.01 3.23
N GLN A 406 -22.91 9.24 3.93
CA GLN A 406 -21.72 8.39 3.88
C GLN A 406 -21.55 7.59 5.18
N GLY A 407 -22.09 6.36 5.21
CA GLY A 407 -22.04 5.46 6.36
C GLY A 407 -21.44 4.07 6.04
N PRO A 408 -21.25 3.21 7.06
CA PRO A 408 -20.48 1.94 6.98
C PRO A 408 -21.19 0.77 6.25
N ASP A 409 -22.12 1.07 5.34
CA ASP A 409 -22.98 0.15 4.57
C ASP A 409 -22.22 -0.71 3.50
N LYS A 410 -20.90 -0.90 3.65
CA LYS A 410 -19.99 -1.23 2.53
C LYS A 410 -19.49 -2.67 2.45
N SER A 411 -19.52 -3.47 3.52
CA SER A 411 -18.84 -4.77 3.57
C SER A 411 -19.66 -5.91 2.94
N TRP A 412 -19.13 -6.52 1.87
CA TRP A 412 -19.67 -7.75 1.28
C TRP A 412 -19.11 -8.98 2.00
N GLU A 413 -19.97 -9.77 2.64
CA GLU A 413 -19.65 -11.10 3.17
C GLU A 413 -19.50 -12.10 2.03
N PHE A 414 -18.46 -12.92 2.03
CA PHE A 414 -18.25 -13.96 1.03
C PHE A 414 -18.75 -15.31 1.55
N ILE A 415 -19.59 -16.01 0.79
CA ILE A 415 -20.06 -17.35 1.15
C ILE A 415 -19.55 -18.37 0.11
N ARG A 416 -18.79 -19.36 0.58
CA ARG A 416 -18.21 -20.45 -0.22
C ARG A 416 -18.67 -21.81 0.33
N TYR A 417 -19.37 -22.60 -0.48
CA TYR A 417 -20.05 -23.84 -0.08
C TYR A 417 -20.98 -23.67 1.14
N LYS A 418 -20.47 -24.02 2.34
CA LYS A 418 -21.14 -23.94 3.65
C LYS A 418 -20.43 -22.98 4.62
N ARG A 419 -19.46 -22.20 4.15
CA ARG A 419 -18.61 -21.32 4.97
C ARG A 419 -18.89 -19.87 4.61
N MET A 420 -19.11 -19.03 5.62
CA MET A 420 -19.27 -17.58 5.49
C MET A 420 -18.02 -16.89 6.05
N PHE A 421 -17.49 -15.94 5.29
CA PHE A 421 -16.32 -15.14 5.62
C PHE A 421 -16.79 -13.69 5.71
N SER A 422 -16.99 -13.22 6.93
CA SER A 422 -17.44 -11.84 7.16
C SER A 422 -16.26 -10.87 7.02
N THR A 423 -16.52 -9.68 6.48
CA THR A 423 -15.49 -8.70 6.09
C THR A 423 -15.34 -7.54 7.08
N THR A 424 -16.02 -7.61 8.24
CA THR A 424 -16.09 -6.58 9.29
C THR A 424 -15.12 -6.77 10.45
N PHE A 425 -14.51 -7.96 10.63
CA PHE A 425 -13.60 -8.22 11.75
C PHE A 425 -12.13 -8.02 11.36
N GLU A 426 -11.49 -7.06 12.02
CA GLU A 426 -10.10 -6.64 11.73
C GLU A 426 -9.03 -7.61 12.24
N THR A 427 -9.39 -8.54 13.13
CA THR A 427 -8.47 -9.46 13.83
C THR A 427 -8.15 -10.75 13.08
N GLY A 428 -8.69 -10.94 11.87
CA GLY A 428 -8.42 -12.11 11.02
C GLY A 428 -9.67 -12.90 10.63
N LYS A 429 -9.47 -13.96 9.83
CA LYS A 429 -10.55 -14.70 9.16
C LYS A 429 -11.45 -15.46 10.14
N LEU A 430 -12.51 -14.81 10.62
CA LEU A 430 -13.67 -15.50 11.19
C LEU A 430 -14.42 -16.24 10.07
N GLU A 431 -14.18 -17.54 9.98
CA GLU A 431 -14.97 -18.48 9.19
C GLU A 431 -16.16 -18.96 10.03
N PHE A 432 -17.37 -18.59 9.63
CA PHE A 432 -18.59 -19.08 10.25
C PHE A 432 -19.14 -20.28 9.47
N PRO A 433 -19.48 -21.40 10.13
CA PRO A 433 -20.25 -22.47 9.51
C PRO A 433 -21.68 -21.97 9.27
N LEU A 434 -22.08 -21.85 7.99
CA LEU A 434 -23.44 -21.44 7.65
C LEU A 434 -24.40 -22.61 7.90
N GLU A 435 -25.47 -22.37 8.66
CA GLU A 435 -26.50 -23.38 8.90
C GLU A 435 -27.04 -23.98 7.59
N TYR A 436 -27.16 -25.30 7.57
CA TYR A 436 -27.64 -26.04 6.40
C TYR A 436 -29.03 -25.56 5.94
N LYS A 437 -29.96 -25.32 6.89
CA LYS A 437 -31.29 -24.77 6.62
C LYS A 437 -31.20 -23.41 5.92
N ARG A 438 -30.38 -22.49 6.44
CA ARG A 438 -30.19 -21.14 5.89
C ARG A 438 -29.57 -21.17 4.49
N ARG A 439 -28.60 -22.06 4.20
CA ARG A 439 -28.07 -22.22 2.83
C ARG A 439 -29.10 -22.85 1.87
N ALA A 440 -29.85 -23.84 2.33
CA ALA A 440 -30.85 -24.53 1.50
C ALA A 440 -32.02 -23.61 1.12
N GLN A 441 -32.57 -22.86 2.09
CA GLN A 441 -33.61 -21.86 1.87
C GLN A 441 -33.16 -20.80 0.85
N LEU A 442 -31.96 -20.26 1.04
CA LEU A 442 -31.37 -19.27 0.16
C LEU A 442 -31.16 -19.82 -1.27
N HIS A 443 -30.63 -21.04 -1.39
CA HIS A 443 -30.43 -21.70 -2.68
C HIS A 443 -31.78 -21.97 -3.40
N SER A 444 -32.83 -22.30 -2.66
CA SER A 444 -34.19 -22.46 -3.18
C SER A 444 -34.77 -21.14 -3.69
N GLU A 445 -34.63 -20.06 -2.92
CA GLU A 445 -35.04 -18.70 -3.32
C GLU A 445 -34.33 -18.25 -4.62
N MET A 446 -33.00 -18.41 -4.66
CA MET A 446 -32.19 -18.14 -5.85
C MET A 446 -32.58 -19.02 -7.06
N THR A 447 -32.89 -20.30 -6.83
CA THR A 447 -33.31 -21.23 -7.90
C THR A 447 -34.66 -20.83 -8.46
N SER A 448 -35.59 -20.36 -7.61
CA SER A 448 -36.88 -19.82 -8.06
C SER A 448 -36.70 -18.57 -8.92
N TYR A 449 -35.78 -17.67 -8.55
CA TYR A 449 -35.46 -16.49 -9.35
C TYR A 449 -34.83 -16.86 -10.71
N ILE A 450 -33.88 -17.79 -10.74
CA ILE A 450 -33.22 -18.19 -12.01
C ILE A 450 -34.20 -18.88 -12.96
N LYS A 451 -35.22 -19.58 -12.45
CA LYS A 451 -36.30 -20.15 -13.28
C LYS A 451 -37.11 -19.10 -14.04
N THR A 452 -37.17 -17.84 -13.60
CA THR A 452 -37.87 -16.76 -14.31
C THR A 452 -36.98 -15.96 -15.27
N LEU A 453 -35.66 -16.23 -15.31
CA LEU A 453 -34.73 -15.56 -16.23
C LEU A 453 -34.79 -16.17 -17.65
N PRO A 454 -35.05 -15.39 -18.71
CA PRO A 454 -35.05 -15.89 -20.10
C PRO A 454 -33.73 -16.53 -20.53
N GLU A 455 -32.60 -16.06 -20.01
CA GLU A 455 -31.28 -16.64 -20.28
C GLU A 455 -31.14 -18.08 -19.76
N ASN A 456 -31.87 -18.45 -18.71
CA ASN A 456 -31.83 -19.80 -18.15
C ASN A 456 -32.43 -20.83 -19.09
N VAL A 457 -33.53 -20.48 -19.76
CA VAL A 457 -34.18 -21.33 -20.79
C VAL A 457 -33.22 -21.60 -21.96
N ARG A 458 -32.36 -20.62 -22.30
CA ARG A 458 -31.43 -20.71 -23.43
C ARG A 458 -30.09 -21.38 -23.12
N TYR A 459 -29.60 -21.32 -21.88
CA TYR A 459 -28.23 -21.72 -21.53
C TYR A 459 -28.09 -22.68 -20.33
N SER A 460 -29.19 -23.09 -19.70
CA SER A 460 -29.22 -24.01 -18.53
C SER A 460 -28.23 -23.58 -17.43
N LEU A 461 -28.56 -22.47 -16.75
CA LEU A 461 -27.66 -21.81 -15.81
C LEU A 461 -27.45 -22.66 -14.56
N THR A 462 -26.19 -22.98 -14.24
CA THR A 462 -25.83 -23.79 -13.07
C THR A 462 -25.01 -22.98 -12.07
N PHE A 463 -25.32 -23.09 -10.79
CA PHE A 463 -24.66 -22.30 -9.75
C PHE A 463 -23.14 -22.55 -9.66
N VAL A 464 -22.38 -21.50 -9.39
CA VAL A 464 -21.11 -21.61 -8.64
C VAL A 464 -21.45 -21.69 -7.15
N ASN A 465 -20.68 -22.45 -6.37
CA ASN A 465 -20.86 -22.55 -4.92
C ASN A 465 -20.27 -21.34 -4.16
N GLU A 466 -20.28 -20.17 -4.80
CA GLU A 466 -19.66 -18.92 -4.39
C GLU A 466 -20.68 -17.80 -4.60
N THR A 467 -20.94 -17.01 -3.55
CA THR A 467 -21.96 -15.95 -3.54
C THR A 467 -21.54 -14.87 -2.55
N TYR A 468 -21.56 -13.59 -2.93
CA TYR A 468 -21.37 -12.48 -1.98
C TYR A 468 -22.71 -11.97 -1.48
N HIS A 469 -22.77 -11.59 -0.21
CA HIS A 469 -23.94 -11.03 0.46
C HIS A 469 -23.60 -9.69 1.11
N ARG A 470 -24.54 -8.75 1.11
CA ARG A 470 -24.41 -7.51 1.87
C ARG A 470 -25.76 -7.14 2.45
N LEU A 471 -25.77 -6.70 3.70
CA LEU A 471 -26.90 -5.95 4.24
C LEU A 471 -26.58 -4.46 4.06
N SER A 472 -27.52 -3.74 3.44
CA SER A 472 -27.49 -2.29 3.31
C SER A 472 -28.74 -1.75 3.99
N THR A 473 -28.57 -0.77 4.88
CA THR A 473 -29.68 -0.06 5.53
C THR A 473 -30.63 0.55 4.50
N SER A 474 -30.08 1.22 3.47
CA SER A 474 -30.84 1.88 2.41
C SER A 474 -31.35 0.95 1.30
N LYS A 475 -30.71 -0.21 1.08
CA LYS A 475 -31.02 -1.07 -0.09
C LYS A 475 -31.58 -2.45 0.26
N GLY A 476 -31.48 -2.87 1.52
CA GLY A 476 -31.89 -4.17 2.02
C GLY A 476 -30.81 -5.24 1.87
N VAL A 477 -31.22 -6.49 1.67
CA VAL A 477 -30.31 -7.60 1.40
C VAL A 477 -29.92 -7.56 -0.08
N GLU A 478 -28.64 -7.34 -0.34
CA GLU A 478 -28.03 -7.38 -1.66
C GLU A 478 -27.21 -8.66 -1.79
N THR A 479 -27.19 -9.28 -2.98
CA THR A 479 -26.55 -10.58 -3.18
C THR A 479 -26.00 -10.72 -4.60
N LEU A 480 -24.70 -10.97 -4.70
CA LEU A 480 -24.02 -11.25 -5.96
C LEU A 480 -23.89 -12.78 -6.13
N LEU A 481 -24.66 -13.32 -7.06
CA LEU A 481 -24.57 -14.69 -7.54
C LEU A 481 -23.47 -14.81 -8.61
N PHE A 482 -22.91 -16.01 -8.75
CA PHE A 482 -22.19 -16.40 -9.97
C PHE A 482 -22.83 -17.65 -10.58
N LEU A 483 -23.18 -17.58 -11.86
CA LEU A 483 -23.79 -18.67 -12.61
C LEU A 483 -22.87 -19.08 -13.77
N LYS A 484 -22.75 -20.39 -13.98
CA LYS A 484 -22.06 -20.98 -15.12
C LYS A 484 -23.05 -21.11 -16.28
N LYS A 485 -22.65 -20.65 -17.46
CA LYS A 485 -23.31 -20.94 -18.73
C LYS A 485 -22.35 -21.68 -19.67
N TRP A 486 -22.89 -22.63 -20.42
CA TRP A 486 -22.15 -23.38 -21.43
C TRP A 486 -22.49 -22.84 -22.82
N VAL A 487 -21.47 -22.45 -23.59
CA VAL A 487 -21.62 -21.90 -24.93
C VAL A 487 -20.54 -22.51 -25.83
N LYS A 488 -20.94 -23.33 -26.80
CA LYS A 488 -20.03 -24.04 -27.73
C LYS A 488 -18.89 -24.76 -26.99
N ASN A 489 -19.24 -25.63 -26.05
CA ASN A 489 -18.37 -26.36 -25.10
C ASN A 489 -17.51 -25.51 -24.14
N ASN A 490 -17.36 -24.21 -24.36
CA ASN A 490 -16.71 -23.31 -23.41
C ASN A 490 -17.63 -22.96 -22.23
N LYS A 491 -17.03 -22.88 -21.05
CA LYS A 491 -17.68 -22.68 -19.75
C LYS A 491 -17.41 -21.26 -19.25
N TYR A 492 -18.44 -20.42 -19.25
CA TYR A 492 -18.35 -19.03 -18.82
C TYR A 492 -19.02 -18.87 -17.46
N VAL A 493 -18.43 -18.05 -16.57
CA VAL A 493 -19.03 -17.66 -15.29
C VAL A 493 -19.48 -16.20 -15.40
N GLN A 494 -20.74 -15.93 -15.11
CA GLN A 494 -21.36 -14.61 -15.17
C GLN A 494 -21.91 -14.22 -13.79
N PRO A 495 -21.62 -13.00 -13.29
CA PRO A 495 -22.24 -12.48 -12.09
C PRO A 495 -23.69 -12.07 -12.34
N TYR A 496 -24.57 -12.29 -11.35
CA TYR A 496 -25.96 -11.81 -11.34
C TYR A 496 -26.24 -11.08 -10.02
N TYR A 497 -26.82 -9.88 -10.11
CA TYR A 497 -27.11 -9.03 -8.95
C TYR A 497 -28.55 -9.18 -8.51
N LEU A 498 -28.77 -9.58 -7.26
CA LEU A 498 -30.07 -9.60 -6.61
C LEU A 498 -30.14 -8.52 -5.53
N ARG A 499 -31.30 -7.87 -5.42
CA ARG A 499 -31.64 -6.95 -4.32
C ARG A 499 -33.02 -7.30 -3.78
N LYS A 500 -33.12 -7.44 -2.47
CA LYS A 500 -34.35 -7.68 -1.72
C LYS A 500 -34.46 -6.60 -0.65
N PRO A 501 -35.39 -5.63 -0.76
CA PRO A 501 -35.50 -4.55 0.22
C PRO A 501 -35.77 -5.12 1.62
N LEU A 502 -35.31 -4.40 2.65
CA LEU A 502 -35.75 -4.67 4.02
C LEU A 502 -37.24 -4.35 4.13
N LEU A 503 -37.96 -5.12 4.94
CA LEU A 503 -39.33 -4.81 5.29
C LEU A 503 -39.33 -3.64 6.29
N GLU A 504 -40.12 -2.62 5.99
CA GLU A 504 -40.16 -1.28 6.58
C GLU A 504 -40.51 -1.21 8.09
N LYS A 505 -40.62 -2.35 8.77
CA LYS A 505 -41.13 -2.49 10.15
C LYS A 505 -40.08 -2.95 11.18
N LEU A 506 -38.79 -2.71 10.92
CA LEU A 506 -37.70 -3.36 11.69
C LEU A 506 -36.72 -2.44 12.44
N ILE A 507 -36.49 -1.20 12.00
CA ILE A 507 -35.62 -0.24 12.71
C ILE A 507 -36.20 1.17 12.50
N ASP A 508 -36.35 1.92 13.59
CA ASP A 508 -36.64 3.37 13.60
C ASP A 508 -35.37 4.11 14.05
N PHE A 509 -35.01 5.19 13.36
CA PHE A 509 -33.85 6.02 13.68
C PHE A 509 -34.34 7.44 13.97
N ARG A 510 -34.18 7.87 15.22
CA ARG A 510 -34.35 9.27 15.62
C ARG A 510 -32.97 9.93 15.70
N GLU A 511 -32.82 11.04 15.01
CA GLU A 511 -31.83 12.05 15.41
C GLU A 511 -32.27 12.62 16.78
N ALA A 512 -31.31 13.03 17.60
CA ALA A 512 -31.60 13.71 18.85
C ALA A 512 -31.68 15.21 18.55
N ASP A 513 -32.86 15.80 18.72
CA ASP A 513 -33.09 17.22 18.44
C ASP A 513 -32.19 18.12 19.32
N GLU A 514 -31.70 19.24 18.77
CA GLU A 514 -30.87 20.20 19.53
C GLU A 514 -31.63 20.81 20.73
N GLN A 515 -32.97 20.81 20.67
CA GLN A 515 -33.85 21.22 21.77
C GLN A 515 -33.88 20.21 22.94
N ASP A 516 -33.36 19.00 22.73
CA ASP A 516 -33.34 17.91 23.69
C ASP A 516 -32.06 17.96 24.60
N GLU A 517 -31.26 19.03 24.50
CA GLU A 517 -30.05 19.29 25.32
C GLU A 517 -30.33 20.03 26.65
N GLU A 518 -31.58 20.27 27.04
CA GLU A 518 -31.89 20.94 28.33
C GLU A 518 -31.26 20.22 29.54
N MET A 519 -30.60 20.98 30.42
CA MET A 519 -30.03 20.51 31.70
C MET A 519 -31.08 20.13 32.77
N GLY A 520 -32.34 19.92 32.38
CA GLY A 520 -33.51 19.86 33.26
C GLY A 520 -33.80 18.53 33.99
N SER A 521 -32.98 17.48 33.83
CA SER A 521 -33.23 16.16 34.46
C SER A 521 -32.19 15.76 35.50
N ASN A 522 -32.68 15.27 36.66
CA ASN A 522 -31.84 14.68 37.70
C ASN A 522 -31.04 13.49 37.15
N GLY A 523 -29.74 13.49 37.43
CA GLY A 523 -28.82 12.45 36.99
C GLY A 523 -29.05 11.12 37.72
N LYS A 524 -29.06 10.03 36.95
CA LYS A 524 -29.06 8.66 37.49
C LYS A 524 -27.75 8.40 38.24
N THR A 525 -27.75 7.47 39.20
CA THR A 525 -26.49 7.00 39.80
C THR A 525 -25.70 6.19 38.77
N ILE A 526 -24.46 6.59 38.50
CA ILE A 526 -23.56 5.94 37.54
C ILE A 526 -22.44 5.23 38.31
N TYR A 527 -22.27 3.93 38.08
CA TYR A 527 -21.17 3.12 38.61
C TYR A 527 -20.07 2.98 37.56
N MET A 528 -19.01 3.78 37.67
CA MET A 528 -17.90 3.79 36.72
C MET A 528 -16.89 2.70 37.08
N LEU A 529 -16.68 1.72 36.19
CA LEU A 529 -15.88 0.53 36.47
C LEU A 529 -14.53 0.61 35.75
N MET A 530 -13.42 0.55 36.51
CA MET A 530 -12.06 0.78 36.00
C MET A 530 -11.04 -0.24 36.55
N PRO A 531 -10.65 -1.27 35.78
CA PRO A 531 -9.60 -2.21 36.16
C PRO A 531 -8.20 -1.69 35.75
N LEU A 532 -7.25 -1.63 36.69
CA LEU A 532 -5.93 -1.02 36.52
C LEU A 532 -4.77 -1.98 36.85
N TYR A 533 -3.67 -1.84 36.11
CA TYR A 533 -2.38 -2.45 36.41
C TYR A 533 -1.27 -1.53 35.88
N GLN A 534 -0.35 -1.08 36.75
CA GLN A 534 0.85 -0.29 36.41
C GLN A 534 0.58 0.93 35.49
N ARG A 535 -0.34 1.81 35.92
CA ARG A 535 -0.74 3.06 35.21
C ARG A 535 -0.68 4.31 36.10
N SER A 536 0.15 4.30 37.14
CA SER A 536 0.20 5.34 38.19
C SER A 536 0.23 6.78 37.66
N ALA A 537 1.10 7.08 36.67
CA ALA A 537 1.24 8.42 36.11
C ALA A 537 -0.01 8.93 35.36
N ILE A 538 -0.73 8.05 34.66
CA ILE A 538 -1.96 8.40 33.92
C ILE A 538 -3.13 8.51 34.89
N TYR A 539 -3.22 7.59 35.85
CA TYR A 539 -4.27 7.58 36.88
C TYR A 539 -4.31 8.87 37.71
N ARG A 540 -3.16 9.54 37.93
CA ARG A 540 -3.13 10.88 38.55
C ARG A 540 -3.89 11.93 37.74
N ARG A 541 -3.59 12.05 36.43
CA ARG A 541 -4.30 12.97 35.51
C ARG A 541 -5.80 12.66 35.47
N PHE A 542 -6.15 11.37 35.42
CA PHE A 542 -7.54 10.92 35.47
C PHE A 542 -8.25 11.34 36.77
N LEU A 543 -7.62 11.19 37.93
CA LEU A 543 -8.19 11.59 39.23
C LEU A 543 -8.43 13.11 39.33
N GLU A 544 -7.52 13.92 38.79
CA GLU A 544 -7.64 15.38 38.74
C GLU A 544 -8.84 15.81 37.86
N MET A 545 -9.00 15.19 36.68
CA MET A 545 -10.12 15.42 35.76
C MET A 545 -11.45 14.83 36.25
N TYR A 546 -11.43 13.70 36.97
CA TYR A 546 -12.61 13.12 37.61
C TYR A 546 -13.18 14.06 38.69
N ALA A 547 -12.31 14.65 39.52
CA ALA A 547 -12.70 15.53 40.61
C ALA A 547 -13.44 16.80 40.14
N THR A 548 -12.98 17.40 39.02
CA THR A 548 -13.65 18.57 38.42
C THR A 548 -14.94 18.15 37.69
N THR A 549 -14.89 17.07 36.92
CA THR A 549 -15.99 16.67 36.02
C THR A 549 -17.23 16.16 36.75
N VAL A 550 -17.06 15.40 37.83
CA VAL A 550 -18.19 14.89 38.62
C VAL A 550 -18.92 16.03 39.37
N GLY A 551 -18.22 17.09 39.76
CA GLY A 551 -18.83 18.26 40.39
C GLY A 551 -19.81 19.03 39.50
N GLY A 552 -19.73 18.87 38.17
CA GLY A 552 -20.63 19.48 37.20
C GLY A 552 -21.80 18.60 36.76
N TYR A 553 -22.06 17.47 37.42
CA TYR A 553 -23.10 16.50 37.04
C TYR A 553 -24.20 16.40 38.10
N ASN A 554 -25.47 16.56 37.70
CA ASN A 554 -26.63 16.60 38.62
C ASN A 554 -27.07 15.21 39.14
N GLY A 555 -26.12 14.30 39.41
CA GLY A 555 -26.36 12.94 39.90
C GLY A 555 -25.12 12.34 40.56
N LYS A 556 -25.25 11.16 41.22
CA LYS A 556 -24.12 10.52 41.90
C LYS A 556 -23.27 9.69 40.92
N VAL A 557 -21.95 9.87 40.95
CA VAL A 557 -20.98 8.94 40.32
C VAL A 557 -20.20 8.21 41.41
N GLU A 558 -20.07 6.89 41.28
CA GLU A 558 -19.26 6.02 42.14
C GLU A 558 -18.17 5.35 41.29
N LEU A 559 -16.91 5.71 41.51
CA LEU A 559 -15.76 5.17 40.77
C LEU A 559 -15.22 3.92 41.45
N ARG A 560 -15.31 2.78 40.76
CA ARG A 560 -14.91 1.46 41.26
C ARG A 560 -13.63 1.01 40.57
N VAL A 561 -12.52 1.18 41.29
CA VAL A 561 -11.17 0.91 40.80
C VAL A 561 -10.72 -0.47 41.25
N VAL A 562 -10.48 -1.38 40.31
CA VAL A 562 -9.93 -2.71 40.61
C VAL A 562 -8.45 -2.72 40.28
N MET A 563 -7.61 -2.59 41.31
CA MET A 563 -6.16 -2.55 41.17
C MET A 563 -5.60 -3.96 41.26
N PHE A 564 -5.00 -4.44 40.16
CA PHE A 564 -4.20 -5.65 40.20
C PHE A 564 -2.86 -5.32 40.89
N THR A 565 -2.40 -6.21 41.78
CA THR A 565 -1.14 -6.04 42.53
C THR A 565 0.06 -6.12 41.59
N ASP A 566 1.21 -5.62 42.08
CA ASP A 566 2.46 -5.68 41.35
C ASP A 566 3.69 -5.56 42.26
N ASP A 567 4.75 -6.30 41.94
CA ASP A 567 5.98 -6.36 42.74
C ASP A 567 6.68 -4.99 42.89
N ARG A 568 6.45 -4.08 41.94
CA ARG A 568 7.01 -2.72 41.93
C ARG A 568 6.23 -1.74 42.83
N GLY A 569 5.07 -2.16 43.34
CA GLY A 569 4.26 -1.39 44.29
C GLY A 569 3.48 -0.22 43.70
N GLU A 570 3.29 -0.14 42.36
CA GLU A 570 2.48 0.92 41.74
C GLU A 570 1.03 0.93 42.26
N HIS A 571 0.45 -0.23 42.58
CA HIS A 571 -0.86 -0.31 43.24
C HIS A 571 -0.95 0.47 44.56
N LYS A 572 0.16 0.53 45.33
CA LYS A 572 0.24 1.30 46.59
C LYS A 572 0.30 2.80 46.32
N LEU A 573 1.07 3.20 45.31
CA LEU A 573 1.14 4.61 44.86
C LEU A 573 -0.22 5.10 44.35
N MET A 574 -0.90 4.30 43.51
CA MET A 574 -2.25 4.62 43.02
C MET A 574 -3.23 4.79 44.19
N SER A 575 -3.24 3.85 45.15
CA SER A 575 -4.10 3.93 46.34
C SER A 575 -3.83 5.17 47.20
N ALA A 576 -2.56 5.50 47.43
CA ALA A 576 -2.18 6.70 48.18
C ALA A 576 -2.64 7.99 47.49
N MET A 577 -2.57 8.06 46.16
CA MET A 577 -3.12 9.18 45.38
C MET A 577 -4.64 9.28 45.50
N THR A 578 -5.37 8.15 45.47
CA THR A 578 -6.83 8.14 45.69
C THR A 578 -7.21 8.66 47.07
N TYR A 579 -6.57 8.17 48.15
CA TYR A 579 -6.87 8.64 49.51
C TYR A 579 -6.48 10.12 49.71
N SER A 580 -5.40 10.59 49.06
CA SER A 580 -5.03 12.01 49.07
C SER A 580 -6.06 12.90 48.36
N LEU A 581 -6.72 12.40 47.30
CA LEU A 581 -7.82 13.09 46.63
C LEU A 581 -9.08 13.11 47.50
N LEU A 582 -9.47 11.97 48.09
CA LEU A 582 -10.65 11.87 48.97
C LEU A 582 -10.53 12.79 50.19
N GLY A 583 -9.32 12.97 50.74
CA GLY A 583 -9.06 13.94 51.81
C GLY A 583 -9.18 15.41 51.40
N LYS A 584 -9.11 15.74 50.10
CA LYS A 584 -9.33 17.09 49.54
C LYS A 584 -10.77 17.31 49.07
N HIS A 585 -11.43 16.25 48.61
CA HIS A 585 -12.75 16.27 48.00
C HIS A 585 -13.64 15.16 48.59
N PRO A 586 -14.11 15.32 49.84
CA PRO A 586 -14.88 14.29 50.56
C PRO A 586 -16.26 14.00 49.95
N GLN A 587 -16.70 14.78 48.95
CA GLN A 587 -17.90 14.53 48.17
C GLN A 587 -17.73 13.48 47.06
N LEU A 588 -16.49 13.07 46.74
CA LEU A 588 -16.24 12.06 45.71
C LEU A 588 -16.39 10.65 46.28
N ASP A 589 -17.17 9.80 45.61
CA ASP A 589 -17.25 8.38 45.94
C ASP A 589 -16.29 7.57 45.06
N ILE A 590 -15.26 6.98 45.69
CA ILE A 590 -14.25 6.16 45.03
C ILE A 590 -13.96 4.93 45.91
N ARG A 591 -14.17 3.74 45.35
CA ARG A 591 -13.93 2.46 46.01
C ARG A 591 -12.83 1.67 45.30
N ILE A 592 -11.80 1.31 46.06
CA ILE A 592 -10.69 0.46 45.61
C ILE A 592 -11.00 -1.00 45.94
N THR A 593 -10.59 -1.92 45.08
CA THR A 593 -10.54 -3.37 45.35
C THR A 593 -9.26 -3.93 44.75
N TYR A 594 -8.57 -4.81 45.49
CA TYR A 594 -7.31 -5.41 45.04
C TYR A 594 -7.53 -6.80 44.47
N LEU A 595 -6.73 -7.19 43.46
CA LEU A 595 -6.65 -8.56 42.94
C LEU A 595 -5.18 -9.00 42.86
N ASP A 596 -4.84 -10.07 43.57
CA ASP A 596 -3.48 -10.62 43.63
C ASP A 596 -3.26 -11.70 42.55
N GLU A 597 -3.44 -11.30 41.30
CA GLU A 597 -3.45 -12.17 40.12
C GLU A 597 -2.90 -11.45 38.87
N PRO A 598 -2.52 -12.18 37.80
CA PRO A 598 -2.19 -11.56 36.51
C PRO A 598 -3.35 -10.72 35.93
N PHE A 599 -3.03 -9.54 35.38
CA PHE A 599 -4.03 -8.59 34.89
C PHE A 599 -4.99 -9.19 33.86
N ASN A 600 -6.29 -9.10 34.15
CA ASN A 600 -7.36 -9.51 33.24
C ASN A 600 -8.53 -8.52 33.32
N ARG A 601 -8.71 -7.69 32.28
CA ARG A 601 -9.78 -6.67 32.20
C ARG A 601 -11.17 -7.26 32.46
N GLY A 602 -11.47 -8.44 31.90
CA GLY A 602 -12.76 -9.12 32.09
C GLY A 602 -13.02 -9.50 33.55
N LYS A 603 -12.06 -10.16 34.20
CA LYS A 603 -12.16 -10.51 35.63
C LYS A 603 -12.22 -9.26 36.52
N GLY A 604 -11.47 -8.22 36.19
CA GLY A 604 -11.52 -6.93 36.87
C GLY A 604 -12.91 -6.29 36.80
N LEU A 605 -13.53 -6.25 35.62
CA LEU A 605 -14.90 -5.74 35.45
C LEU A 605 -15.95 -6.58 36.20
N MET A 606 -15.87 -7.93 36.10
CA MET A 606 -16.75 -8.83 36.86
C MET A 606 -16.65 -8.60 38.37
N THR A 607 -15.43 -8.36 38.88
CA THR A 607 -15.16 -8.05 40.30
C THR A 607 -15.74 -6.68 40.68
N ALA A 608 -15.53 -5.65 39.85
CA ALA A 608 -16.00 -4.29 40.11
C ALA A 608 -17.53 -4.19 40.29
N MET A 609 -18.29 -5.03 39.56
CA MET A 609 -19.75 -5.07 39.63
C MET A 609 -20.33 -6.23 40.47
N SER A 610 -19.51 -7.03 41.16
CA SER A 610 -19.99 -8.27 41.79
C SER A 610 -21.09 -8.03 42.82
N ASP A 611 -20.88 -7.08 43.73
CA ASP A 611 -21.80 -6.69 44.80
C ASP A 611 -22.87 -5.66 44.38
N LEU A 612 -22.83 -5.16 43.14
CA LEU A 612 -23.81 -4.18 42.67
C LEU A 612 -25.22 -4.80 42.48
N PRO A 613 -26.29 -4.08 42.85
CA PRO A 613 -27.65 -4.44 42.47
C PRO A 613 -27.85 -4.61 40.95
N TYR A 614 -28.79 -5.47 40.56
CA TYR A 614 -29.11 -5.71 39.14
C TYR A 614 -29.65 -4.45 38.41
N ASN A 615 -30.22 -3.49 39.16
CA ASN A 615 -30.68 -2.20 38.65
C ASN A 615 -29.58 -1.11 38.63
N SER A 616 -28.33 -1.42 38.95
CA SER A 616 -27.21 -0.48 38.80
C SER A 616 -26.91 -0.18 37.32
N LEU A 617 -26.82 1.12 36.99
CA LEU A 617 -26.31 1.63 35.73
C LEU A 617 -24.77 1.58 35.76
N LEU A 618 -24.18 0.70 34.97
CA LEU A 618 -22.74 0.53 34.85
C LEU A 618 -22.22 1.42 33.71
N LEU A 619 -21.01 1.95 33.87
CA LEU A 619 -20.26 2.66 32.84
C LEU A 619 -18.83 2.11 32.80
N PHE A 620 -18.43 1.53 31.68
CA PHE A 620 -17.06 1.09 31.44
C PHE A 620 -16.22 2.26 30.93
N MET A 621 -15.09 2.53 31.59
CA MET A 621 -14.14 3.59 31.20
C MET A 621 -12.70 3.08 31.31
N ASP A 622 -11.86 3.50 30.37
CA ASP A 622 -10.41 3.32 30.44
C ASP A 622 -9.75 4.59 31.03
N VAL A 623 -8.56 4.43 31.63
CA VAL A 623 -7.90 5.47 32.44
C VAL A 623 -7.22 6.58 31.64
N ASP A 624 -7.04 6.36 30.35
CA ASP A 624 -6.47 7.28 29.36
C ASP A 624 -7.52 8.15 28.66
N MET A 625 -8.76 8.16 29.16
CA MET A 625 -9.90 8.88 28.60
C MET A 625 -10.23 10.17 29.37
N GLU A 626 -10.37 11.26 28.63
CA GLU A 626 -10.91 12.53 29.10
C GLU A 626 -12.40 12.64 28.74
N PHE A 627 -13.22 13.22 29.64
CA PHE A 627 -14.67 13.35 29.45
C PHE A 627 -15.21 14.57 30.20
N SER A 628 -16.46 14.95 29.92
CA SER A 628 -17.14 16.12 30.52
C SER A 628 -18.41 15.75 31.27
N SER A 629 -18.97 16.67 32.05
CA SER A 629 -20.24 16.43 32.76
C SER A 629 -21.40 16.16 31.79
N MET A 630 -21.42 16.83 30.64
CA MET A 630 -22.39 16.57 29.57
C MET A 630 -22.31 15.14 29.01
N PHE A 631 -21.13 14.49 29.04
CA PHE A 631 -21.04 13.06 28.73
C PHE A 631 -21.75 12.20 29.79
N LEU A 632 -21.63 12.52 31.08
CA LEU A 632 -22.36 11.84 32.16
C LEU A 632 -23.88 12.06 32.04
N HIS A 633 -24.32 13.25 31.65
CA HIS A 633 -25.73 13.52 31.31
C HIS A 633 -26.21 12.66 30.13
N ARG A 634 -25.42 12.50 29.05
CA ARG A 634 -25.78 11.61 27.93
C ARG A 634 -25.80 10.13 28.31
N VAL A 635 -24.82 9.64 29.09
CA VAL A 635 -24.82 8.28 29.68
C VAL A 635 -26.10 8.03 30.48
N SER A 636 -26.47 9.00 31.32
CA SER A 636 -27.71 8.96 32.10
C SER A 636 -28.95 8.98 31.23
N LYS A 637 -29.05 9.88 30.23
CA LYS A 637 -30.25 10.03 29.40
C LYS A 637 -30.51 8.78 28.56
N TYR A 638 -29.51 8.33 27.80
CA TYR A 638 -29.69 7.34 26.73
C TYR A 638 -29.60 5.88 27.19
N THR A 639 -29.10 5.60 28.40
CA THR A 639 -29.13 4.22 28.96
C THR A 639 -30.44 3.99 29.73
N VAL A 640 -31.26 3.04 29.26
CA VAL A 640 -32.58 2.74 29.83
C VAL A 640 -32.76 1.24 29.98
N MET A 641 -32.97 0.78 31.21
CA MET A 641 -33.00 -0.64 31.56
C MET A 641 -34.03 -1.42 30.73
N GLY A 642 -33.62 -2.53 30.15
CA GLY A 642 -34.44 -3.37 29.28
C GLY A 642 -34.88 -2.72 27.96
N LYS A 643 -34.32 -1.56 27.58
CA LYS A 643 -34.64 -0.84 26.34
C LYS A 643 -33.42 -0.40 25.54
N SER A 644 -32.40 0.20 26.17
CA SER A 644 -31.25 0.80 25.48
C SER A 644 -29.96 0.78 26.29
N THR A 645 -28.86 0.49 25.58
CA THR A 645 -27.47 0.59 26.05
C THR A 645 -26.76 1.70 25.29
N PHE A 646 -25.97 2.53 25.96
CA PHE A 646 -25.31 3.67 25.35
C PHE A 646 -23.83 3.37 25.06
N PHE A 647 -23.44 3.39 23.79
CA PHE A 647 -22.03 3.26 23.37
C PHE A 647 -21.57 4.58 22.75
N PRO A 648 -20.66 5.34 23.41
CA PRO A 648 -20.19 6.61 22.89
C PRO A 648 -19.18 6.41 21.76
N ILE A 649 -19.27 7.25 20.73
CA ILE A 649 -18.17 7.48 19.80
C ILE A 649 -17.24 8.51 20.45
N TYR A 650 -15.95 8.19 20.56
CA TYR A 650 -14.96 9.01 21.26
C TYR A 650 -13.72 9.26 20.41
N PHE A 651 -13.00 10.33 20.71
CA PHE A 651 -11.84 10.79 19.94
C PHE A 651 -10.55 10.12 20.44
N VAL A 652 -9.62 9.77 19.54
CA VAL A 652 -8.34 9.10 19.87
C VAL A 652 -7.17 9.62 19.01
N HIS A 653 -5.94 9.34 19.44
CA HIS A 653 -4.68 9.86 18.88
C HIS A 653 -4.49 11.39 18.98
N PHE A 654 -5.24 12.01 19.89
CA PHE A 654 -5.22 13.44 20.18
C PHE A 654 -4.33 13.76 21.38
N ASN A 655 -3.62 14.89 21.35
CA ASN A 655 -2.88 15.43 22.49
C ASN A 655 -2.94 16.98 22.48
N PRO A 656 -3.64 17.63 23.43
CA PRO A 656 -3.73 19.09 23.52
C PRO A 656 -2.35 19.78 23.58
N GLU A 657 -1.40 19.20 24.32
CA GLU A 657 -0.04 19.74 24.49
C GLU A 657 0.73 19.85 23.15
N SER A 658 0.37 19.04 22.15
CA SER A 658 0.99 19.06 20.83
C SER A 658 0.42 20.13 19.88
N ILE A 659 -0.79 20.62 20.16
CA ILE A 659 -1.51 21.59 19.32
C ILE A 659 -1.21 23.01 19.79
N CYS A 660 -1.26 23.24 21.10
CA CYS A 660 -1.09 24.56 21.71
C CYS A 660 0.37 24.86 22.14
N TYR A 661 1.36 24.19 21.54
CA TYR A 661 2.77 24.43 21.87
C TYR A 661 3.20 25.85 21.42
N ARG A 662 3.36 26.74 22.41
CA ARG A 662 3.71 28.17 22.24
C ARG A 662 2.64 28.99 21.49
N GLN A 663 1.37 28.82 21.83
CA GLN A 663 0.30 29.71 21.39
C GLN A 663 -0.57 30.16 22.57
N ASP A 664 -0.96 31.43 22.57
CA ASP A 664 -1.63 32.09 23.69
C ASP A 664 -3.17 32.00 23.64
N ASP A 665 -3.74 31.71 22.46
CA ASP A 665 -5.16 31.37 22.26
C ASP A 665 -5.25 29.91 21.78
N CYS A 666 -5.49 29.00 22.72
CA CYS A 666 -5.48 27.56 22.48
C CYS A 666 -6.85 27.03 22.01
N ASP A 667 -7.94 27.54 22.61
CA ASP A 667 -9.28 26.96 22.45
C ASP A 667 -9.82 27.09 21.03
N SER A 668 -9.58 28.24 20.36
CA SER A 668 -10.00 28.46 18.98
C SER A 668 -9.30 27.52 17.97
N LEU A 669 -8.07 27.06 18.28
CA LEU A 669 -7.36 26.04 17.50
C LEU A 669 -7.79 24.61 17.86
N LEU A 670 -8.11 24.32 19.12
CA LEU A 670 -8.60 23.00 19.57
C LEU A 670 -9.99 22.64 19.03
N GLU A 671 -10.78 23.62 18.59
CA GLU A 671 -12.00 23.40 17.82
C GLU A 671 -11.71 23.33 16.32
N SER A 672 -11.09 24.37 15.74
CA SER A 672 -10.93 24.49 14.28
C SER A 672 -10.03 23.43 13.64
N ARG A 673 -9.12 22.80 14.39
CA ARG A 673 -8.21 21.76 13.88
C ARG A 673 -8.41 20.37 14.47
N ARG A 674 -9.45 20.15 15.28
CA ARG A 674 -9.63 18.87 16.02
C ARG A 674 -9.46 17.64 15.13
N ASP A 675 -10.17 17.62 14.01
CA ASP A 675 -10.18 16.51 13.04
C ASP A 675 -8.91 16.42 12.18
N GLU A 676 -7.96 17.37 12.27
CA GLU A 676 -6.64 17.27 11.63
C GLU A 676 -5.63 16.47 12.48
N VAL A 677 -5.89 16.32 13.79
CA VAL A 677 -4.91 15.87 14.80
C VAL A 677 -5.45 14.77 15.73
N GLY A 678 -6.39 13.97 15.23
CA GLY A 678 -6.93 12.79 15.89
C GLY A 678 -7.99 12.11 15.01
N LEU A 679 -8.73 11.14 15.56
CA LEU A 679 -9.82 10.47 14.83
C LEU A 679 -10.96 9.98 15.75
N TRP A 680 -12.19 10.03 15.24
CA TRP A 680 -13.38 9.50 15.90
C TRP A 680 -13.47 7.97 15.79
N ARG A 681 -13.53 7.29 16.92
CA ARG A 681 -13.49 5.82 17.01
C ARG A 681 -14.89 5.21 16.87
N SER A 682 -15.31 5.03 15.63
CA SER A 682 -16.65 4.52 15.26
C SER A 682 -16.94 3.05 15.62
N PHE A 683 -15.91 2.24 15.89
CA PHE A 683 -16.05 0.85 16.33
C PHE A 683 -15.25 0.59 17.60
N SER A 684 -15.85 0.89 18.76
CA SER A 684 -15.33 0.49 20.07
C SER A 684 -16.48 0.10 21.00
N TYR A 685 -16.35 -1.04 21.65
CA TYR A 685 -17.31 -1.57 22.62
C TYR A 685 -16.70 -1.73 24.02
N GLY A 686 -15.45 -1.28 24.21
CA GLY A 686 -14.75 -1.32 25.50
C GLY A 686 -15.18 -0.21 26.47
N ILE A 687 -15.73 0.87 25.92
CA ILE A 687 -16.35 1.98 26.64
C ILE A 687 -17.85 1.96 26.29
N GLY A 688 -18.70 2.10 27.30
CA GLY A 688 -20.16 2.04 27.12
C GLY A 688 -20.89 1.89 28.44
N ALA A 689 -22.20 2.13 28.42
CA ALA A 689 -23.06 2.09 29.59
C ALA A 689 -24.26 1.15 29.39
N VAL A 690 -24.54 0.37 30.43
CA VAL A 690 -25.50 -0.75 30.43
C VAL A 690 -25.95 -1.02 31.87
N TYR A 691 -27.18 -1.48 32.07
CA TYR A 691 -27.61 -1.95 33.39
C TYR A 691 -27.09 -3.36 33.67
N LYS A 692 -26.71 -3.66 34.92
CA LYS A 692 -26.20 -5.00 35.29
C LYS A 692 -27.15 -6.14 34.86
N LYS A 693 -28.47 -5.93 34.95
CA LYS A 693 -29.53 -6.85 34.46
C LYS A 693 -29.53 -7.09 32.94
N ASP A 694 -29.15 -6.11 32.14
CA ASP A 694 -29.15 -6.23 30.68
C ASP A 694 -27.84 -6.84 30.16
N LEU A 695 -26.77 -6.76 30.97
CA LEU A 695 -25.47 -7.36 30.72
C LEU A 695 -25.36 -8.82 31.17
N ILE A 696 -25.88 -9.14 32.37
CA ILE A 696 -25.82 -10.47 32.98
C ILE A 696 -27.24 -11.06 32.98
N ARG A 697 -27.46 -12.02 32.07
CA ARG A 697 -28.67 -12.85 31.99
C ARG A 697 -28.63 -14.03 32.96
#